data_AF-A0A951H7H4-F1
#
_entry.id   AF-A0A951H7H4-F1
#
_cell.length_a   1.000
_cell.length_b   1.000
_cell.length_c   1.000
_cell.angle_alpha   90.00
_cell.angle_beta   90.00
_cell.angle_gamma   90.00
#
_symmetry.space_group_name_H-M   'P 1'
#
loop_
_entity.id
_entity.type
_entity.pdbx_description
1 polymer ?
#
loop_
_entity_poly.entity_id
_entity_poly.type
_entity_poly.pdbx_seq_one_letter_code
_entity_poly.pdbx_strand_id
1 'polypeptide(L)'
;MIRIKPTFLVAAMTCCGLAQAGHAEDTWAVLVGVSKYQNPQINSLNFPASDATSIGETLTDPQLGNIPADHVHLLTNTYATKANIDKQIDTFLKPNVKQGDNVIIFLAGHGVAKGVGTEAKSFLLPSDVRGLTTAALEQSAVDLMKFSDGLSQLPAAQFTIFVDACREDPTPGRGVKGNTRSDVLSRSVQVIPEGADHDFSSVTFYACGVGQRAFEDPKFQHGVFTHWILDGIRTAAVPREDGSIDMGILKDYVKKQVTDWAKKTSSTGDFEVEQTPDFVAYTSKPVILMKVKRPVTGAAVTADPPRLIVSTYPEGAQVEVNGKKVGAGTIEEALDKPGDYTIKAEAPGYAPVERSVKAIEGYDHEVILRLQPGGDTGAVTASPANDFYQKAQDAETRQEWDMAEAGYNLVIQGDTKFAPAYERLADLQLRRGHNQDAVTTLVNMVGQVTPDAHMYSLLAQAYSTFADKGPGEGNAGQNAAGGGAFSVPANQAAAGPLALRAAQEAVRAGPNSAEAQRALGFALVATDTAGNNKSAALVAFNKAVLLDDKDAANHYGVGYGIRFFSQYSKGDAQKADLQRAVTYLKQALALRPDYYEPHRELAYCYHMLDNTDAALKEYDVANAHRGGASDKDEVAANDVAMSGLHQQKAQQSTGAKKQQEMAASNGYMDDAKETSPKGLEKAIKMLGMIGLGSRLTDVIPAQYRQLMNPKQAAQNQVNDVVNRANNAANKATGGLSGKLGGKFPNPFGH
;
A
#
# COMPACT_ATOMS: atom_id res chain seq x y z
N MET A 1 -80.04 -49.32 -8.26
CA MET A 1 -78.79 -49.21 -9.05
C MET A 1 -78.53 -47.74 -9.33
N ILE A 2 -77.26 -47.40 -9.58
CA ILE A 2 -76.71 -46.08 -9.97
C ILE A 2 -76.26 -45.21 -8.78
N ARG A 3 -74.96 -45.32 -8.48
CA ARG A 3 -74.19 -44.38 -7.67
C ARG A 3 -73.97 -43.09 -8.47
N ILE A 4 -74.41 -41.96 -7.94
CA ILE A 4 -74.04 -40.61 -8.42
C ILE A 4 -73.18 -39.96 -7.34
N LYS A 5 -71.99 -39.48 -7.72
CA LYS A 5 -71.05 -38.76 -6.85
C LYS A 5 -71.59 -37.35 -6.53
N PRO A 6 -71.45 -36.82 -5.30
CA PRO A 6 -71.74 -35.42 -5.03
C PRO A 6 -70.51 -34.54 -5.31
N THR A 7 -70.75 -33.52 -6.12
CA THR A 7 -69.87 -32.39 -6.44
C THR A 7 -69.77 -31.47 -5.23
N PHE A 8 -68.56 -31.17 -4.77
CA PHE A 8 -68.31 -30.13 -3.75
C PHE A 8 -68.17 -28.76 -4.42
N LEU A 9 -68.94 -27.80 -3.91
CA LEU A 9 -68.94 -26.40 -4.30
C LEU A 9 -67.67 -25.71 -3.73
N VAL A 10 -66.87 -25.09 -4.60
CA VAL A 10 -65.72 -24.25 -4.18
C VAL A 10 -66.22 -22.83 -3.95
N ALA A 11 -66.11 -22.33 -2.72
CA ALA A 11 -66.31 -20.94 -2.39
C ALA A 11 -65.07 -20.13 -2.84
N ALA A 12 -65.28 -19.15 -3.71
CA ALA A 12 -64.25 -18.19 -4.10
C ALA A 12 -63.94 -17.27 -2.90
N MET A 13 -62.78 -17.48 -2.29
CA MET A 13 -62.21 -16.58 -1.30
C MET A 13 -61.39 -15.54 -2.07
N THR A 14 -61.92 -14.32 -2.16
CA THR A 14 -61.23 -13.17 -2.75
C THR A 14 -60.02 -12.84 -1.88
N CYS A 15 -58.82 -13.27 -2.29
CA CYS A 15 -57.56 -12.79 -1.73
C CYS A 15 -57.44 -11.30 -2.05
N CYS A 16 -57.82 -10.46 -1.09
CA CYS A 16 -57.39 -9.08 -1.05
C CYS A 16 -55.88 -9.10 -0.77
N GLY A 17 -55.07 -9.10 -1.84
CA GLY A 17 -53.64 -8.92 -1.73
C GLY A 17 -53.38 -7.53 -1.15
N LEU A 18 -53.01 -7.46 0.12
CA LEU A 18 -52.35 -6.28 0.67
C LEU A 18 -51.04 -6.11 -0.12
N ALA A 19 -51.05 -5.21 -1.11
CA ALA A 19 -49.83 -4.68 -1.68
C ALA A 19 -49.08 -4.01 -0.53
N GLN A 20 -47.99 -4.64 -0.10
CA GLN A 20 -47.06 -4.08 0.86
C GLN A 20 -46.50 -2.82 0.18
N ALA A 21 -46.93 -1.64 0.62
CA ALA A 21 -46.38 -0.39 0.12
C ALA A 21 -44.86 -0.45 0.33
N GLY A 22 -44.09 -0.44 -0.76
CA GLY A 22 -42.64 -0.44 -0.70
C GLY A 22 -42.17 0.75 0.13
N HIS A 23 -41.15 0.53 0.96
CA HIS A 23 -40.47 1.61 1.69
C HIS A 23 -40.01 2.68 0.68
N ALA A 24 -40.35 3.95 0.94
CA ALA A 24 -39.86 5.04 0.12
C ALA A 24 -38.37 5.26 0.44
N GLU A 25 -37.53 5.29 -0.59
CA GLU A 25 -36.09 5.49 -0.46
C GLU A 25 -35.79 6.77 0.33
N ASP A 26 -35.16 6.62 1.50
CA ASP A 26 -34.70 7.72 2.35
C ASP A 26 -33.18 7.87 2.26
N THR A 27 -32.68 9.05 2.61
CA THR A 27 -31.25 9.32 2.70
C THR A 27 -30.88 9.72 4.12
N TRP A 28 -29.87 9.07 4.69
CA TRP A 28 -29.35 9.29 6.03
C TRP A 28 -27.90 9.77 5.95
N ALA A 29 -27.53 10.77 6.75
CA ALA A 29 -26.19 11.35 6.68
C ALA A 29 -25.52 11.53 8.04
N VAL A 30 -24.23 11.18 8.11
CA VAL A 30 -23.35 11.47 9.25
C VAL A 30 -22.19 12.32 8.75
N LEU A 31 -22.08 13.54 9.27
CA LEU A 31 -21.10 14.54 8.86
C LEU A 31 -20.20 14.88 10.03
N VAL A 32 -18.89 14.68 9.86
CA VAL A 32 -17.88 14.88 10.90
C VAL A 32 -16.86 15.90 10.42
N GLY A 33 -16.67 16.99 11.19
CA GLY A 33 -15.72 18.05 10.88
C GLY A 33 -14.89 18.48 12.09
N VAL A 34 -13.60 18.16 12.11
CA VAL A 34 -12.72 18.43 13.26
C VAL A 34 -11.66 19.47 12.90
N SER A 35 -11.88 20.72 13.30
CA SER A 35 -10.89 21.80 13.13
C SER A 35 -9.98 21.97 14.35
N LYS A 36 -10.53 21.74 15.55
CA LYS A 36 -9.85 21.97 16.84
C LYS A 36 -9.70 20.68 17.64
N TYR A 37 -8.51 20.51 18.20
CA TYR A 37 -8.11 19.34 18.98
C TYR A 37 -7.80 19.75 20.42
N GLN A 38 -8.24 18.93 21.38
CA GLN A 38 -7.96 19.14 22.80
C GLN A 38 -6.49 18.89 23.12
N ASN A 39 -5.84 17.97 22.41
CA ASN A 39 -4.41 17.74 22.53
C ASN A 39 -3.61 18.86 21.82
N PRO A 40 -2.81 19.65 22.54
CA PRO A 40 -2.06 20.77 21.95
C PRO A 40 -0.89 20.33 21.05
N GLN A 41 -0.53 19.04 21.03
CA GLN A 41 0.48 18.50 20.12
C GLN A 41 -0.04 18.25 18.70
N ILE A 42 -1.34 18.44 18.47
CA ILE A 42 -1.99 18.24 17.18
C ILE A 42 -2.29 19.61 16.60
N ASN A 43 -1.76 19.87 15.41
CA ASN A 43 -2.01 21.13 14.73
C ASN A 43 -3.50 21.29 14.44
N SER A 44 -4.06 22.42 14.83
CA SER A 44 -5.43 22.77 14.43
C SER A 44 -5.52 23.05 12.94
N LEU A 45 -6.68 22.74 12.38
CA LEU A 45 -7.07 23.12 11.02
C LEU A 45 -8.01 24.33 11.08
N ASN A 46 -8.28 24.91 9.91
CA ASN A 46 -9.09 26.12 9.81
C ASN A 46 -10.55 25.78 9.50
N PHE A 47 -10.80 24.91 8.53
CA PHE A 47 -12.11 24.78 7.89
C PHE A 47 -12.86 23.43 8.01
N PRO A 48 -12.32 22.29 8.48
CA PRO A 48 -13.08 21.03 8.52
C PRO A 48 -14.48 21.10 9.17
N ALA A 49 -14.63 21.86 10.27
CA ALA A 49 -15.94 22.08 10.88
C ALA A 49 -16.88 22.92 9.99
N SER A 50 -16.35 23.92 9.29
CA SER A 50 -17.08 24.75 8.32
C SER A 50 -17.50 23.93 7.10
N ASP A 51 -16.59 23.07 6.64
CA ASP A 51 -16.79 22.12 5.54
C ASP A 51 -17.97 21.18 5.83
N ALA A 52 -17.93 20.46 6.96
CA ALA A 52 -19.01 19.56 7.36
C ALA A 52 -20.35 20.30 7.57
N THR A 53 -20.31 21.50 8.15
CA THR A 53 -21.52 22.33 8.34
C THR A 53 -22.13 22.72 7.01
N SER A 54 -21.32 23.19 6.06
CA SER A 54 -21.79 23.66 4.75
C SER A 54 -22.34 22.52 3.89
N ILE A 55 -21.79 21.31 4.03
CA ILE A 55 -22.36 20.10 3.42
C ILE A 55 -23.73 19.79 4.04
N GLY A 56 -23.86 19.82 5.38
CA GLY A 56 -25.13 19.58 6.06
C GLY A 56 -26.23 20.58 5.69
N GLU A 57 -25.88 21.87 5.61
CA GLU A 57 -26.77 22.91 5.11
C GLU A 57 -27.20 22.62 3.66
N THR A 58 -26.27 22.21 2.80
CA THR A 58 -26.56 21.89 1.41
C THR A 58 -27.48 20.67 1.26
N LEU A 59 -27.32 19.64 2.09
CA LEU A 59 -28.14 18.44 2.10
C LEU A 59 -29.57 18.73 2.59
N THR A 60 -29.73 19.62 3.57
CA THR A 60 -31.03 19.94 4.18
C THR A 60 -31.76 21.11 3.52
N ASP A 61 -31.06 21.92 2.71
CA ASP A 61 -31.66 23.07 2.02
C ASP A 61 -32.84 22.64 1.12
N PRO A 62 -34.03 23.25 1.27
CA PRO A 62 -35.24 22.86 0.52
C PRO A 62 -35.16 23.03 -1.00
N GLN A 63 -34.26 23.88 -1.50
CA GLN A 63 -33.99 24.10 -2.91
C GLN A 63 -32.88 23.20 -3.45
N LEU A 64 -32.06 22.61 -2.57
CA LEU A 64 -31.00 21.68 -2.93
C LEU A 64 -31.40 20.26 -2.53
N GLY A 65 -30.77 19.67 -1.50
CA GLY A 65 -31.01 18.25 -1.17
C GLY A 65 -32.40 17.96 -0.61
N ASN A 66 -33.00 18.90 0.14
CA ASN A 66 -34.28 18.73 0.83
C ASN A 66 -34.37 17.41 1.63
N ILE A 67 -33.26 16.98 2.22
CA ILE A 67 -33.21 15.83 3.13
C ILE A 67 -33.78 16.28 4.49
N PRO A 68 -34.64 15.47 5.15
CA PRO A 68 -35.13 15.80 6.48
C PRO A 68 -34.00 16.09 7.46
N ALA A 69 -34.15 17.14 8.27
CA ALA A 69 -33.07 17.59 9.17
C ALA A 69 -32.73 16.54 10.25
N ASP A 70 -33.69 15.72 10.66
CA ASP A 70 -33.51 14.59 11.57
C ASP A 70 -32.85 13.36 10.94
N HIS A 71 -32.66 13.36 9.61
CA HIS A 71 -31.87 12.36 8.90
C HIS A 71 -30.39 12.77 8.74
N VAL A 72 -30.01 13.98 9.18
CA VAL A 72 -28.64 14.51 9.04
C VAL A 72 -28.02 14.81 10.40
N HIS A 73 -27.06 13.99 10.83
CA HIS A 73 -26.31 14.20 12.07
C HIS A 73 -24.97 14.90 11.80
N LEU A 74 -24.78 16.08 12.38
CA LEU A 74 -23.56 16.88 12.28
C LEU A 74 -22.77 16.86 13.59
N LEU A 75 -21.52 16.38 13.53
CA LEU A 75 -20.58 16.37 14.64
C LEU A 75 -19.38 17.26 14.30
N THR A 76 -19.23 18.39 15.00
CA THR A 76 -18.08 19.29 14.79
C THR A 76 -17.33 19.58 16.08
N ASN A 77 -16.00 19.72 15.95
CA ASN A 77 -15.09 20.09 17.04
C ASN A 77 -15.40 19.35 18.35
N THR A 78 -15.76 20.06 19.43
CA THR A 78 -16.04 19.50 20.76
C THR A 78 -17.12 18.41 20.79
N TYR A 79 -17.99 18.33 19.78
CA TYR A 79 -19.00 17.27 19.66
C TYR A 79 -18.50 16.07 18.85
N ALA A 80 -17.49 16.23 18.01
CA ALA A 80 -16.83 15.17 17.26
C ALA A 80 -15.78 14.47 18.13
N THR A 81 -16.23 13.83 19.21
CA THR A 81 -15.40 12.94 20.05
C THR A 81 -15.43 11.53 19.49
N LYS A 82 -14.44 10.69 19.82
CA LYS A 82 -14.42 9.27 19.40
C LYS A 82 -15.75 8.59 19.73
N ALA A 83 -16.20 8.73 20.98
CA ALA A 83 -17.41 8.08 21.47
C ALA A 83 -18.67 8.55 20.72
N ASN A 84 -18.77 9.84 20.39
CA ASN A 84 -19.93 10.36 19.67
C ASN A 84 -19.93 9.92 18.20
N ILE A 85 -18.77 9.81 17.56
CA ILE A 85 -18.65 9.34 16.18
C ILE A 85 -19.00 7.84 16.10
N ASP A 86 -18.37 7.01 16.93
CA ASP A 86 -18.64 5.56 16.96
C ASP A 86 -20.12 5.26 17.21
N LYS A 87 -20.76 6.03 18.11
CA LYS A 87 -22.17 5.89 18.45
C LYS A 87 -23.12 6.13 17.27
N GLN A 88 -22.70 6.85 16.22
CA GLN A 88 -23.57 7.11 15.06
C GLN A 88 -23.93 5.84 14.30
N ILE A 89 -23.02 4.87 14.21
CA ILE A 89 -23.31 3.58 13.56
C ILE A 89 -24.44 2.87 14.32
N ASP A 90 -24.23 2.61 15.62
CA ASP A 90 -25.10 1.71 16.37
C ASP A 90 -26.42 2.33 16.82
N THR A 91 -26.46 3.64 17.03
CA THR A 91 -27.65 4.30 17.63
C THR A 91 -28.39 5.23 16.69
N PHE A 92 -27.81 5.57 15.55
CA PHE A 92 -28.46 6.41 14.55
C PHE A 92 -28.66 5.67 13.23
N LEU A 93 -27.61 5.11 12.62
CA LEU A 93 -27.75 4.45 11.32
C LEU A 93 -28.43 3.07 11.43
N LYS A 94 -27.91 2.15 12.23
CA LYS A 94 -28.46 0.78 12.36
C LYS A 94 -29.96 0.72 12.69
N PRO A 95 -30.50 1.56 13.59
CA PRO A 95 -31.93 1.52 13.91
C PRO A 95 -32.85 2.11 12.83
N ASN A 96 -32.33 2.97 11.94
CA ASN A 96 -33.16 3.78 11.05
C ASN A 96 -33.01 3.44 9.56
N VAL A 97 -31.81 3.04 9.12
CA VAL A 97 -31.51 2.69 7.72
C VAL A 97 -32.19 1.37 7.35
N LYS A 98 -32.94 1.38 6.25
CA LYS A 98 -33.65 0.21 5.72
C LYS A 98 -33.16 -0.16 4.32
N GLN A 99 -33.60 -1.32 3.85
CA GLN A 99 -33.34 -1.75 2.49
C GLN A 99 -33.87 -0.73 1.48
N GLY A 100 -33.02 -0.34 0.54
CA GLY A 100 -33.33 0.69 -0.46
C GLY A 100 -32.83 2.08 -0.10
N ASP A 101 -32.47 2.36 1.16
CA ASP A 101 -31.99 3.68 1.59
C ASP A 101 -30.57 3.99 1.11
N ASN A 102 -30.23 5.29 1.16
CA ASN A 102 -28.91 5.83 0.88
C ASN A 102 -28.23 6.31 2.17
N VAL A 103 -26.93 6.08 2.29
CA VAL A 103 -26.12 6.58 3.41
C VAL A 103 -25.02 7.50 2.88
N ILE A 104 -24.97 8.73 3.39
CA ILE A 104 -23.94 9.72 3.10
C ILE A 104 -23.03 9.90 4.31
N ILE A 105 -21.72 9.73 4.13
CA ILE A 105 -20.73 10.00 5.16
C ILE A 105 -19.81 11.11 4.68
N PHE A 106 -19.56 12.12 5.52
CA PHE A 106 -18.58 13.16 5.23
C PHE A 106 -17.58 13.25 6.39
N LEU A 107 -16.30 13.05 6.13
CA LEU A 107 -15.24 13.07 7.13
C LEU A 107 -14.21 14.14 6.76
N ALA A 108 -14.10 15.20 7.56
CA ALA A 108 -13.08 16.24 7.40
C ALA A 108 -12.26 16.43 8.68
N GLY A 109 -10.93 16.48 8.55
CA GLY A 109 -10.02 16.60 9.68
C GLY A 109 -8.61 16.07 9.39
N HIS A 110 -7.91 15.60 10.41
CA HIS A 110 -6.69 14.81 10.25
C HIS A 110 -7.02 13.31 10.19
N GLY A 111 -6.40 12.61 9.24
CA GLY A 111 -6.46 11.16 9.13
C GLY A 111 -5.05 10.60 9.20
N VAL A 112 -4.75 9.73 10.16
CA VAL A 112 -3.40 9.21 10.43
C VAL A 112 -3.35 7.72 10.12
N ALA A 113 -2.32 7.27 9.43
CA ALA A 113 -2.04 5.84 9.29
C ALA A 113 -0.77 5.45 10.08
N LYS A 114 -0.79 4.27 10.72
CA LYS A 114 0.34 3.71 11.48
C LYS A 114 0.50 2.23 11.16
N GLY A 115 1.69 1.70 11.38
CA GLY A 115 2.05 0.33 11.01
C GLY A 115 2.57 0.22 9.58
N VAL A 116 2.98 -1.00 9.20
CA VAL A 116 3.65 -1.32 7.93
C VAL A 116 3.02 -2.57 7.32
N GLY A 117 2.99 -2.62 6.00
CA GLY A 117 2.49 -3.79 5.26
C GLY A 117 1.06 -4.15 5.68
N THR A 118 0.86 -5.43 5.98
CA THR A 118 -0.42 -6.01 6.37
C THR A 118 -0.95 -5.53 7.73
N GLU A 119 -0.09 -5.00 8.60
CA GLU A 119 -0.48 -4.53 9.94
C GLU A 119 -0.87 -3.04 9.96
N ALA A 120 -0.75 -2.36 8.83
CA ALA A 120 -1.02 -0.94 8.75
C ALA A 120 -2.51 -0.63 8.97
N LYS A 121 -2.80 0.34 9.84
CA LYS A 121 -4.14 0.81 10.19
C LYS A 121 -4.27 2.28 9.88
N SER A 122 -5.50 2.73 9.64
CA SER A 122 -5.80 4.14 9.47
C SER A 122 -6.90 4.62 10.41
N PHE A 123 -6.77 5.88 10.81
CA PHE A 123 -7.57 6.50 11.86
C PHE A 123 -8.02 7.89 11.44
N LEU A 124 -9.28 8.23 11.72
CA LEU A 124 -9.72 9.63 11.76
C LEU A 124 -9.48 10.18 13.16
N LEU A 125 -8.87 11.36 13.27
CA LEU A 125 -8.64 11.99 14.57
C LEU A 125 -9.88 12.77 15.05
N PRO A 126 -10.55 12.33 16.12
CA PRO A 126 -11.59 13.11 16.78
C PRO A 126 -10.96 14.26 17.59
N SER A 127 -11.80 15.18 18.07
CA SER A 127 -11.34 16.33 18.86
C SER A 127 -10.67 15.95 20.19
N ASP A 128 -10.98 14.79 20.76
CA ASP A 128 -10.51 14.28 22.05
C ASP A 128 -9.38 13.24 21.93
N VAL A 129 -8.77 13.10 20.76
CA VAL A 129 -7.62 12.21 20.56
C VAL A 129 -6.49 12.54 21.55
N ARG A 130 -5.90 11.51 22.14
CA ARG A 130 -4.94 11.64 23.25
C ARG A 130 -3.48 11.72 22.80
N GLY A 131 -3.16 11.28 21.59
CA GLY A 131 -1.81 11.28 21.06
C GLY A 131 -1.72 10.58 19.70
N LEU A 132 -0.50 10.56 19.13
CA LEU A 132 -0.23 10.03 17.79
C LEU A 132 0.56 8.72 17.80
N THR A 133 0.88 8.17 18.97
CA THR A 133 1.40 6.79 19.03
C THR A 133 0.28 5.82 18.67
N THR A 134 0.62 4.70 18.06
CA THR A 134 -0.26 3.59 17.69
C THR A 134 -1.16 3.21 18.86
N ALA A 135 -0.60 3.01 20.05
CA ALA A 135 -1.36 2.67 21.25
C ALA A 135 -2.35 3.78 21.67
N ALA A 136 -1.99 5.07 21.51
CA ALA A 136 -2.88 6.18 21.81
C ALA A 136 -4.00 6.32 20.75
N LEU A 137 -3.67 6.14 19.47
CA LEU A 137 -4.62 6.17 18.36
C LEU A 137 -5.64 5.05 18.50
N GLU A 138 -5.21 3.81 18.75
CA GLU A 138 -6.13 2.67 18.97
C GLU A 138 -7.13 2.90 20.11
N GLN A 139 -6.75 3.69 21.12
CA GLN A 139 -7.60 3.99 22.27
C GLN A 139 -8.50 5.22 22.06
N SER A 140 -8.06 6.20 21.27
CA SER A 140 -8.67 7.54 21.27
C SER A 140 -8.95 8.14 19.89
N ALA A 141 -8.60 7.45 18.81
CA ALA A 141 -8.97 7.81 17.44
C ALA A 141 -10.02 6.85 16.88
N VAL A 142 -10.72 7.27 15.82
CA VAL A 142 -11.73 6.43 15.15
C VAL A 142 -11.00 5.54 14.15
N ASP A 143 -11.01 4.23 14.39
CA ASP A 143 -10.45 3.22 13.49
C ASP A 143 -11.34 3.12 12.24
N LEU A 144 -10.80 3.52 11.09
CA LEU A 144 -11.58 3.67 9.86
C LEU A 144 -12.03 2.33 9.29
N MET A 145 -11.25 1.26 9.47
CA MET A 145 -11.64 -0.09 9.07
C MET A 145 -12.88 -0.53 9.85
N LYS A 146 -12.84 -0.41 11.19
CA LYS A 146 -13.99 -0.78 12.04
C LYS A 146 -15.21 0.09 11.77
N PHE A 147 -15.00 1.36 11.45
CA PHE A 147 -16.09 2.25 11.05
C PHE A 147 -16.72 1.77 9.73
N SER A 148 -15.91 1.39 8.74
CA SER A 148 -16.35 0.81 7.48
C SER A 148 -17.09 -0.52 7.67
N ASP A 149 -16.58 -1.42 8.53
CA ASP A 149 -17.25 -2.68 8.91
C ASP A 149 -18.61 -2.43 9.60
N GLY A 150 -18.71 -1.35 10.37
CA GLY A 150 -19.97 -0.93 10.95
C GLY A 150 -21.01 -0.50 9.89
N LEU A 151 -20.54 0.14 8.81
CA LEU A 151 -21.37 0.55 7.68
C LEU A 151 -21.76 -0.63 6.78
N SER A 152 -20.87 -1.60 6.56
CA SER A 152 -21.15 -2.79 5.73
C SER A 152 -22.28 -3.67 6.28
N GLN A 153 -22.56 -3.57 7.58
CA GLN A 153 -23.68 -4.26 8.23
C GLN A 153 -25.04 -3.57 7.99
N LEU A 154 -25.06 -2.37 7.40
CA LEU A 154 -26.30 -1.65 7.12
C LEU A 154 -26.95 -2.19 5.82
N PRO A 155 -28.29 -2.30 5.78
CA PRO A 155 -29.01 -2.81 4.60
C PRO A 155 -29.14 -1.77 3.46
N ALA A 156 -28.36 -0.69 3.46
CA ALA A 156 -28.50 0.41 2.51
C ALA A 156 -28.19 -0.06 1.08
N ALA A 157 -28.91 0.49 0.10
CA ALA A 157 -28.66 0.23 -1.32
C ALA A 157 -27.49 1.07 -1.87
N GLN A 158 -27.21 2.23 -1.26
CA GLN A 158 -26.14 3.12 -1.68
C GLN A 158 -25.34 3.67 -0.51
N PHE A 159 -24.01 3.67 -0.64
CA PHE A 159 -23.09 4.39 0.24
C PHE A 159 -22.34 5.45 -0.55
N THR A 160 -22.30 6.68 -0.05
CA THR A 160 -21.52 7.78 -0.64
C THR A 160 -20.68 8.42 0.45
N ILE A 161 -19.36 8.32 0.32
CA ILE A 161 -18.43 8.72 1.36
C ILE A 161 -17.47 9.78 0.81
N PHE A 162 -17.37 10.90 1.49
CA PHE A 162 -16.39 11.96 1.21
C PHE A 162 -15.35 11.99 2.31
N VAL A 163 -14.06 11.94 1.93
CA VAL A 163 -12.94 11.94 2.88
C VAL A 163 -12.02 13.11 2.59
N ASP A 164 -12.22 14.21 3.32
CA ASP A 164 -11.35 15.40 3.36
C ASP A 164 -10.44 15.34 4.61
N ALA A 165 -9.83 14.17 4.83
CA ALA A 165 -8.94 13.87 5.94
C ALA A 165 -7.57 13.34 5.49
N CYS A 166 -7.11 13.78 4.32
CA CYS A 166 -5.90 13.29 3.67
C CYS A 166 -4.63 14.01 4.18
N ARG A 167 -4.42 13.95 5.50
CA ARG A 167 -3.33 14.58 6.25
C ARG A 167 -2.86 13.63 7.36
N GLU A 168 -1.88 12.79 7.02
CA GLU A 168 -1.28 11.73 7.86
C GLU A 168 -0.49 12.15 9.08
N ASP A 169 0.14 13.31 9.06
CA ASP A 169 0.97 13.76 10.15
C ASP A 169 0.60 15.17 10.62
N PRO A 170 -0.14 15.26 11.74
CA PRO A 170 -0.55 16.53 12.29
C PRO A 170 0.49 17.17 13.22
N THR A 171 1.71 16.63 13.31
CA THR A 171 2.77 17.14 14.19
C THR A 171 3.25 18.53 13.74
N PRO A 172 3.52 19.48 14.66
CA PRO A 172 4.11 20.77 14.35
C PRO A 172 5.36 20.67 13.45
N GLY A 173 5.43 21.48 12.39
CA GLY A 173 6.57 21.51 11.47
C GLY A 173 6.47 20.58 10.26
N ARG A 174 5.60 19.58 10.28
CA ARG A 174 5.34 18.66 9.14
C ARG A 174 4.21 19.10 8.22
N GLY A 175 3.50 20.17 8.59
CA GLY A 175 2.34 20.67 7.86
C GLY A 175 2.66 21.55 6.64
N VAL A 176 3.92 21.86 6.35
CA VAL A 176 4.30 22.84 5.31
C VAL A 176 4.86 22.19 4.03
N LYS A 177 5.62 21.08 4.14
CA LYS A 177 6.16 20.26 3.04
C LYS A 177 6.27 18.83 3.58
N GLY A 178 5.70 17.83 2.90
CA GLY A 178 5.38 16.52 3.49
C GLY A 178 3.98 16.51 4.12
N ASN A 179 3.52 15.34 4.58
CA ASN A 179 2.14 15.04 5.01
C ASN A 179 1.19 14.52 3.89
N THR A 180 1.68 13.55 3.13
CA THR A 180 0.96 12.91 2.02
C THR A 180 0.04 11.79 2.51
N ARG A 181 -1.15 11.65 1.91
CA ARG A 181 -2.09 10.54 2.12
C ARG A 181 -1.42 9.21 1.77
N SER A 182 -1.56 8.20 2.64
CA SER A 182 -1.11 6.84 2.34
C SER A 182 -2.11 6.00 1.56
N ASP A 183 -1.59 4.92 0.98
CA ASP A 183 -2.33 3.79 0.46
C ASP A 183 -3.19 3.12 1.54
N VAL A 184 -2.74 3.12 2.79
CA VAL A 184 -3.48 2.58 3.94
C VAL A 184 -4.81 3.33 4.12
N LEU A 185 -4.81 4.67 4.11
CA LEU A 185 -6.04 5.47 4.16
C LEU A 185 -6.97 5.21 2.97
N SER A 186 -6.41 4.77 1.85
CA SER A 186 -7.15 4.49 0.60
C SER A 186 -7.89 3.15 0.62
N ARG A 187 -7.44 2.23 1.47
CA ARG A 187 -8.07 0.92 1.67
C ARG A 187 -9.12 0.95 2.77
N SER A 188 -9.02 1.86 3.74
CA SER A 188 -9.79 1.73 4.98
C SER A 188 -11.22 2.28 4.98
N VAL A 189 -11.65 3.00 3.95
CA VAL A 189 -13.02 3.53 3.88
C VAL A 189 -13.67 3.08 2.58
N GLN A 190 -13.84 1.77 2.46
CA GLN A 190 -14.53 1.13 1.35
C GLN A 190 -15.61 0.23 1.93
N VAL A 191 -16.88 0.54 1.63
CA VAL A 191 -18.01 -0.20 2.18
C VAL A 191 -18.51 -1.17 1.13
N ILE A 192 -18.38 -2.47 1.41
CA ILE A 192 -19.01 -3.55 0.66
C ILE A 192 -19.98 -4.22 1.62
N PRO A 193 -21.30 -4.15 1.41
CA PRO A 193 -22.27 -4.72 2.33
C PRO A 193 -22.06 -6.22 2.57
N GLU A 194 -22.18 -6.66 3.82
CA GLU A 194 -22.06 -8.07 4.17
C GLU A 194 -23.26 -8.86 3.61
N GLY A 195 -22.99 -10.03 2.99
CA GLY A 195 -24.05 -10.88 2.44
C GLY A 195 -24.80 -10.25 1.26
N ALA A 196 -24.13 -9.44 0.44
CA ALA A 196 -24.70 -8.79 -0.73
C ALA A 196 -25.14 -9.80 -1.82
N ASP A 197 -26.32 -10.41 -1.63
CA ASP A 197 -27.09 -11.13 -2.66
C ASP A 197 -27.97 -10.16 -3.49
N HIS A 198 -27.78 -8.85 -3.33
CA HIS A 198 -28.58 -7.78 -3.91
C HIS A 198 -27.70 -6.67 -4.51
N ASP A 199 -28.24 -5.95 -5.50
CA ASP A 199 -27.55 -4.82 -6.14
C ASP A 199 -27.29 -3.69 -5.13
N PHE A 200 -26.03 -3.33 -4.95
CA PHE A 200 -25.62 -2.17 -4.15
C PHE A 200 -24.74 -1.21 -4.95
N SER A 201 -24.51 -0.01 -4.42
CA SER A 201 -23.54 0.93 -4.94
C SER A 201 -22.76 1.58 -3.82
N SER A 202 -21.44 1.63 -3.93
CA SER A 202 -20.59 2.25 -2.93
C SER A 202 -19.55 3.11 -3.62
N VAL A 203 -19.50 4.39 -3.25
CA VAL A 203 -18.49 5.32 -3.78
C VAL A 203 -17.79 6.04 -2.64
N THR A 204 -16.47 6.14 -2.74
CA THR A 204 -15.65 6.92 -1.82
C THR A 204 -14.84 7.94 -2.61
N PHE A 205 -15.01 9.21 -2.26
CA PHE A 205 -14.33 10.35 -2.88
C PHE A 205 -13.34 10.98 -1.90
N TYR A 206 -12.07 10.80 -2.18
CA TYR A 206 -10.97 11.31 -1.38
C TYR A 206 -10.46 12.64 -1.92
N ALA A 207 -10.11 13.56 -1.02
CA ALA A 207 -9.69 14.91 -1.37
C ALA A 207 -8.38 14.99 -2.18
N CYS A 208 -7.52 13.97 -2.11
CA CYS A 208 -6.29 13.86 -2.91
C CYS A 208 -5.88 12.40 -3.14
N GLY A 209 -5.04 12.15 -4.14
CA GLY A 209 -4.43 10.83 -4.37
C GLY A 209 -3.40 10.43 -3.31
N VAL A 210 -2.97 9.17 -3.35
CA VAL A 210 -1.84 8.67 -2.54
C VAL A 210 -0.57 9.43 -2.92
N GLY A 211 0.28 9.73 -1.94
CA GLY A 211 1.49 10.53 -2.16
C GLY A 211 1.20 12.04 -2.36
N GLN A 212 -0.06 12.47 -2.28
CA GLN A 212 -0.49 13.87 -2.35
C GLN A 212 -1.16 14.30 -1.05
N ARG A 213 -1.57 15.58 -0.92
CA ARG A 213 -2.24 16.07 0.29
C ARG A 213 -3.45 16.95 -0.01
N ALA A 214 -4.37 17.03 0.94
CA ALA A 214 -5.50 17.95 0.87
C ALA A 214 -5.15 19.34 1.41
N PHE A 215 -5.48 20.39 0.66
CA PHE A 215 -5.22 21.79 1.02
C PHE A 215 -6.46 22.56 1.46
N GLU A 216 -6.24 23.58 2.30
CA GLU A 216 -7.24 24.59 2.67
C GLU A 216 -6.88 25.91 1.98
N ASP A 217 -7.87 26.62 1.46
CA ASP A 217 -7.68 27.95 0.89
C ASP A 217 -8.47 28.99 1.69
N PRO A 218 -7.82 29.92 2.41
CA PRO A 218 -8.50 30.97 3.14
C PRO A 218 -9.44 31.84 2.30
N LYS A 219 -9.23 31.94 0.97
CA LYS A 219 -10.15 32.65 0.06
C LYS A 219 -11.45 31.89 -0.13
N PHE A 220 -11.39 30.56 -0.14
CA PHE A 220 -12.57 29.71 -0.20
C PHE A 220 -13.26 29.57 1.16
N GLN A 221 -12.52 29.80 2.26
CA GLN A 221 -12.96 29.52 3.63
C GLN A 221 -13.35 28.04 3.83
N HIS A 222 -12.72 27.17 3.05
CA HIS A 222 -13.00 25.74 2.96
C HIS A 222 -11.72 24.97 2.62
N GLY A 223 -11.75 23.65 2.82
CA GLY A 223 -10.91 22.73 2.06
C GLY A 223 -11.13 22.96 0.55
N VAL A 224 -10.05 22.91 -0.25
CA VAL A 224 -10.15 23.12 -1.71
C VAL A 224 -11.07 22.09 -2.35
N PHE A 225 -11.02 20.85 -1.86
CA PHE A 225 -11.90 19.76 -2.28
C PHE A 225 -13.37 20.06 -1.93
N THR A 226 -13.65 20.36 -0.66
CA THR A 226 -15.01 20.67 -0.20
C THR A 226 -15.59 21.88 -0.93
N HIS A 227 -14.81 22.92 -1.18
CA HIS A 227 -15.25 24.09 -1.95
C HIS A 227 -15.81 23.69 -3.32
N TRP A 228 -15.07 22.87 -4.07
CA TRP A 228 -15.49 22.48 -5.42
C TRP A 228 -16.65 21.49 -5.43
N ILE A 229 -16.84 20.69 -4.38
CA ILE A 229 -18.07 19.90 -4.19
C ILE A 229 -19.27 20.82 -4.04
N LEU A 230 -19.18 21.78 -3.12
CA LEU A 230 -20.26 22.74 -2.85
C LEU A 230 -20.58 23.56 -4.10
N ASP A 231 -19.56 24.02 -4.81
CA ASP A 231 -19.70 24.76 -6.06
C ASP A 231 -20.38 23.91 -7.16
N GLY A 232 -19.94 22.67 -7.35
CA GLY A 232 -20.56 21.75 -8.31
C GLY A 232 -22.05 21.54 -8.06
N ILE A 233 -22.43 21.36 -6.79
CA ILE A 233 -23.83 21.19 -6.37
C ILE A 233 -24.66 22.48 -6.54
N ARG A 234 -24.11 23.63 -6.13
CA ARG A 234 -24.84 24.90 -6.05
C ARG A 234 -24.98 25.61 -7.39
N THR A 235 -24.07 25.35 -8.33
CA THR A 235 -24.10 25.93 -9.68
C THR A 235 -24.84 25.01 -10.67
N ALA A 236 -25.00 25.45 -11.92
CA ALA A 236 -25.56 24.60 -12.98
C ALA A 236 -24.52 23.67 -13.63
N ALA A 237 -23.28 23.63 -13.12
CA ALA A 237 -22.19 22.89 -13.76
C ALA A 237 -22.39 21.37 -13.71
N VAL A 238 -22.83 20.84 -12.56
CA VAL A 238 -22.96 19.39 -12.33
C VAL A 238 -24.40 18.87 -12.43
N PRO A 239 -25.45 19.56 -11.91
CA PRO A 239 -26.81 19.02 -11.96
C PRO A 239 -27.27 18.76 -13.40
N ARG A 240 -27.83 17.57 -13.64
CA ARG A 240 -28.54 17.27 -14.90
C ARG A 240 -29.80 18.11 -15.02
N GLU A 241 -30.40 18.13 -16.22
CA GLU A 241 -31.65 18.87 -16.49
C GLU A 241 -32.79 18.48 -15.54
N ASP A 242 -32.84 17.21 -15.12
CA ASP A 242 -33.83 16.73 -14.17
C ASP A 242 -33.54 17.12 -12.72
N GLY A 243 -32.36 17.68 -12.43
CA GLY A 243 -31.88 18.07 -11.10
C GLY A 243 -30.99 17.04 -10.41
N SER A 244 -30.75 15.86 -11.01
CA SER A 244 -29.88 14.84 -10.39
C SER A 244 -28.41 15.27 -10.36
N ILE A 245 -27.74 15.03 -9.23
CA ILE A 245 -26.29 15.15 -9.06
C ILE A 245 -25.68 13.75 -9.25
N ASP A 246 -25.18 13.47 -10.44
CA ASP A 246 -24.48 12.23 -10.76
C ASP A 246 -23.05 12.29 -10.20
N MET A 247 -22.64 11.26 -9.46
CA MET A 247 -21.32 11.21 -8.82
C MET A 247 -20.18 11.10 -9.83
N GLY A 248 -20.39 10.50 -11.01
CA GLY A 248 -19.39 10.48 -12.08
C GLY A 248 -19.09 11.89 -12.59
N ILE A 249 -20.14 12.67 -12.86
CA ILE A 249 -20.02 14.08 -13.29
C ILE A 249 -19.41 14.95 -12.19
N LEU A 250 -19.90 14.81 -10.94
CA LEU A 250 -19.36 15.57 -9.81
C LEU A 250 -17.87 15.27 -9.61
N LYS A 251 -17.48 14.00 -9.73
CA LYS A 251 -16.10 13.55 -9.62
C LYS A 251 -15.21 14.22 -10.68
N ASP A 252 -15.59 14.17 -11.95
CA ASP A 252 -14.81 14.78 -13.04
C ASP A 252 -14.69 16.30 -12.86
N TYR A 253 -15.79 16.96 -12.49
CA TYR A 253 -15.80 18.40 -12.19
C TYR A 253 -14.82 18.75 -11.06
N VAL A 254 -14.96 18.11 -9.90
CA VAL A 254 -14.14 18.39 -8.72
C VAL A 254 -12.68 18.05 -9.00
N LYS A 255 -12.38 16.91 -9.63
CA LYS A 255 -11.02 16.51 -9.98
C LYS A 255 -10.34 17.56 -10.85
N LYS A 256 -11.02 18.00 -11.92
CA LYS A 256 -10.52 19.04 -12.81
C LYS A 256 -10.24 20.35 -12.06
N GLN A 257 -11.20 20.85 -11.30
CA GLN A 257 -11.09 22.16 -10.65
C GLN A 257 -10.02 22.18 -9.55
N VAL A 258 -9.90 21.10 -8.77
CA VAL A 258 -8.85 20.96 -7.75
C VAL A 258 -7.47 20.87 -8.41
N THR A 259 -7.31 20.07 -9.47
CA THR A 259 -6.04 19.96 -10.20
C THR A 259 -5.64 21.28 -10.86
N ASP A 260 -6.59 22.03 -11.42
CA ASP A 260 -6.33 23.35 -12.01
C ASP A 260 -5.95 24.38 -10.93
N TRP A 261 -6.61 24.35 -9.77
CA TRP A 261 -6.21 25.15 -8.60
C TRP A 261 -4.78 24.81 -8.15
N ALA A 262 -4.43 23.52 -8.07
CA ALA A 262 -3.11 23.05 -7.65
C ALA A 262 -2.00 23.53 -8.62
N LYS A 263 -2.22 23.38 -9.93
CA LYS A 263 -1.30 23.87 -10.98
C LYS A 263 -1.11 25.38 -10.91
N LYS A 264 -2.22 26.13 -10.79
CA LYS A 264 -2.17 27.59 -10.68
C LYS A 264 -1.40 28.02 -9.43
N THR A 265 -1.69 27.41 -8.29
CA THR A 265 -1.02 27.70 -7.03
C THR A 265 0.48 27.43 -7.13
N SER A 266 0.86 26.27 -7.68
CA SER A 266 2.27 25.91 -7.96
C SER A 266 2.98 26.95 -8.81
N SER A 267 2.34 27.47 -9.87
CA SER A 267 2.95 28.46 -10.77
C SER A 267 3.20 29.84 -10.14
N THR A 268 2.53 30.13 -9.02
CA THR A 268 2.59 31.43 -8.34
C THR A 268 3.19 31.35 -6.94
N GLY A 269 3.51 30.14 -6.46
CA GLY A 269 3.96 29.88 -5.10
C GLY A 269 5.44 29.50 -5.01
N ASP A 270 5.95 29.43 -3.78
CA ASP A 270 7.35 29.06 -3.49
C ASP A 270 7.56 27.53 -3.45
N PHE A 271 6.54 26.73 -3.74
CA PHE A 271 6.60 25.27 -3.73
C PHE A 271 5.55 24.66 -4.66
N GLU A 272 5.85 23.44 -5.12
CA GLU A 272 4.94 22.62 -5.92
C GLU A 272 3.77 22.12 -5.06
N VAL A 273 2.56 22.32 -5.57
CA VAL A 273 1.30 21.90 -4.97
C VAL A 273 0.72 20.80 -5.85
N GLU A 274 0.64 19.60 -5.30
CA GLU A 274 -0.01 18.46 -5.93
C GLU A 274 -1.26 18.08 -5.13
N GLN A 275 -2.41 18.25 -5.76
CA GLN A 275 -3.68 17.74 -5.26
C GLN A 275 -4.55 17.37 -6.46
N THR A 276 -4.87 16.08 -6.55
CA THR A 276 -5.77 15.49 -7.52
C THR A 276 -6.69 14.56 -6.75
N PRO A 277 -7.98 14.88 -6.60
CA PRO A 277 -8.95 14.03 -5.94
C PRO A 277 -8.98 12.63 -6.54
N ASP A 278 -9.23 11.65 -5.68
CA ASP A 278 -9.19 10.23 -6.00
C ASP A 278 -10.52 9.57 -5.66
N PHE A 279 -10.98 8.63 -6.49
CA PHE A 279 -12.36 8.15 -6.47
C PHE A 279 -12.43 6.65 -6.69
N VAL A 280 -12.99 5.96 -5.69
CA VAL A 280 -13.18 4.50 -5.72
C VAL A 280 -14.67 4.21 -5.79
N ALA A 281 -15.06 3.28 -6.66
CA ALA A 281 -16.45 2.93 -6.87
C ALA A 281 -16.66 1.42 -7.04
N TYR A 282 -17.67 0.89 -6.35
CA TYR A 282 -18.22 -0.45 -6.53
C TYR A 282 -19.68 -0.28 -6.95
N THR A 283 -19.95 -0.30 -8.26
CA THR A 283 -21.30 -0.10 -8.76
C THR A 283 -21.51 -0.65 -10.17
N SER A 284 -22.75 -1.05 -10.48
CA SER A 284 -23.23 -1.45 -11.80
C SER A 284 -24.14 -0.42 -12.47
N LYS A 285 -24.38 0.73 -11.80
CA LYS A 285 -25.26 1.82 -12.27
C LYS A 285 -24.72 3.20 -11.84
N PRO A 286 -25.10 4.29 -12.52
CA PRO A 286 -24.74 5.62 -12.06
C PRO A 286 -25.22 5.88 -10.63
N VAL A 287 -24.37 6.50 -9.81
CA VAL A 287 -24.65 6.80 -8.41
C VAL A 287 -25.16 8.23 -8.31
N ILE A 288 -26.38 8.40 -7.78
CA ILE A 288 -27.00 9.71 -7.63
C ILE A 288 -26.81 10.17 -6.19
N LEU A 289 -26.05 11.25 -5.98
CA LEU A 289 -25.83 11.81 -4.64
C LEU A 289 -27.13 12.35 -4.04
N MET A 290 -27.83 13.18 -4.82
CA MET A 290 -29.10 13.81 -4.46
C MET A 290 -29.74 14.43 -5.70
N LYS A 291 -30.95 14.95 -5.54
CA LYS A 291 -31.70 15.65 -6.59
C LYS A 291 -32.05 17.07 -6.15
N VAL A 292 -31.43 18.07 -6.76
CA VAL A 292 -31.71 19.48 -6.45
C VAL A 292 -33.16 19.82 -6.80
N LYS A 293 -33.81 20.65 -5.97
CA LYS A 293 -35.22 21.06 -6.17
C LYS A 293 -35.37 22.38 -6.92
N ARG A 294 -34.31 23.19 -6.97
CA ARG A 294 -34.27 24.42 -7.78
C ARG A 294 -34.27 24.09 -9.27
N PRO A 295 -34.82 24.97 -10.13
CA PRO A 295 -34.64 24.86 -11.58
C PRO A 295 -33.16 24.88 -11.97
N VAL A 296 -32.76 23.98 -12.86
CA VAL A 296 -31.41 23.95 -13.45
C VAL A 296 -31.49 24.58 -14.84
N THR A 297 -30.69 25.61 -15.08
CA THR A 297 -30.60 26.28 -16.40
C THR A 297 -29.15 26.26 -16.86
N GLY A 298 -28.88 25.57 -17.97
CA GLY A 298 -27.54 25.32 -18.50
C GLY A 298 -27.34 23.86 -18.89
N ALA A 299 -26.38 23.58 -19.76
CA ALA A 299 -25.99 22.21 -20.08
C ALA A 299 -25.03 21.70 -18.99
N ALA A 300 -25.33 20.54 -18.41
CA ALA A 300 -24.45 19.87 -17.47
C ALA A 300 -23.11 19.52 -18.15
N VAL A 301 -22.03 19.50 -17.37
CA VAL A 301 -20.76 18.92 -17.80
C VAL A 301 -20.99 17.44 -18.13
N THR A 302 -20.45 16.98 -19.25
CA THR A 302 -20.45 15.57 -19.61
C THR A 302 -19.41 14.82 -18.79
N ALA A 303 -19.76 13.64 -18.30
CA ALA A 303 -18.79 12.75 -17.65
C ALA A 303 -17.69 12.30 -18.63
N ASP A 304 -16.52 12.00 -18.09
CA ASP A 304 -15.41 11.42 -18.85
C ASP A 304 -15.79 10.01 -19.36
N PRO A 305 -15.19 9.54 -20.48
CA PRO A 305 -15.38 8.18 -20.94
C PRO A 305 -14.99 7.14 -19.86
N PRO A 306 -15.65 5.97 -19.84
CA PRO A 306 -15.31 4.93 -18.86
C PRO A 306 -13.85 4.45 -19.04
N ARG A 307 -13.17 4.14 -17.94
CA ARG A 307 -11.86 3.47 -17.96
C ARG A 307 -11.97 2.09 -17.32
N LEU A 308 -11.29 1.11 -17.89
CA LEU A 308 -11.18 -0.24 -17.36
C LEU A 308 -9.80 -0.45 -16.76
N ILE A 309 -9.75 -0.92 -15.51
CA ILE A 309 -8.51 -1.27 -14.80
C ILE A 309 -8.57 -2.78 -14.54
N VAL A 310 -7.77 -3.58 -15.24
CA VAL A 310 -7.76 -5.05 -15.09
C VAL A 310 -6.50 -5.50 -14.37
N SER A 311 -6.69 -6.21 -13.26
CA SER A 311 -5.62 -6.87 -12.52
C SER A 311 -5.85 -8.38 -12.56
N THR A 312 -4.79 -9.17 -12.77
CA THR A 312 -4.90 -10.63 -12.87
C THR A 312 -4.13 -11.32 -11.75
N TYR A 313 -4.61 -12.49 -11.35
CA TYR A 313 -3.88 -13.41 -10.47
C TYR A 313 -3.83 -14.79 -11.14
N PRO A 314 -2.63 -15.29 -11.51
CA PRO A 314 -1.30 -14.70 -11.28
C PRO A 314 -1.10 -13.36 -12.01
N GLU A 315 -0.21 -12.53 -11.48
CA GLU A 315 0.19 -11.28 -12.15
C GLU A 315 0.85 -11.62 -13.51
N GLY A 316 0.62 -10.78 -14.52
CA GLY A 316 1.19 -11.00 -15.86
C GLY A 316 0.41 -11.96 -16.75
N ALA A 317 -0.81 -12.37 -16.39
CA ALA A 317 -1.70 -13.07 -17.30
C ALA A 317 -2.06 -12.18 -18.51
N GLN A 318 -2.20 -12.78 -19.69
CA GLN A 318 -2.57 -12.05 -20.90
C GLN A 318 -4.06 -11.73 -20.87
N VAL A 319 -4.39 -10.45 -21.05
CA VAL A 319 -5.76 -9.93 -21.01
C VAL A 319 -6.24 -9.56 -22.40
N GLU A 320 -7.50 -9.91 -22.68
CA GLU A 320 -8.27 -9.49 -23.85
C GLU A 320 -9.53 -8.74 -23.41
N VAL A 321 -9.83 -7.62 -24.09
CA VAL A 321 -11.07 -6.85 -23.90
C VAL A 321 -11.85 -6.91 -25.21
N ASN A 322 -13.06 -7.46 -25.19
CA ASN A 322 -13.89 -7.75 -26.38
C ASN A 322 -13.11 -8.49 -27.48
N GLY A 323 -12.23 -9.43 -27.08
CA GLY A 323 -11.38 -10.21 -27.99
C GLY A 323 -10.15 -9.48 -28.55
N LYS A 324 -9.91 -8.22 -28.17
CA LYS A 324 -8.67 -7.48 -28.50
C LYS A 324 -7.65 -7.69 -27.38
N LYS A 325 -6.47 -8.23 -27.71
CA LYS A 325 -5.34 -8.34 -26.78
C LYS A 325 -4.87 -6.95 -26.35
N VAL A 326 -4.89 -6.70 -25.05
CA VAL A 326 -4.49 -5.42 -24.44
C VAL A 326 -3.14 -5.50 -23.75
N GLY A 327 -2.72 -6.69 -23.29
CA GLY A 327 -1.38 -6.94 -22.75
C GLY A 327 -1.37 -7.86 -21.54
N ALA A 328 -0.24 -7.91 -20.84
CA ALA A 328 -0.07 -8.60 -19.56
C ALA A 328 0.28 -7.58 -18.45
N GLY A 329 -0.08 -7.90 -17.21
CA GLY A 329 0.09 -7.03 -16.05
C GLY A 329 -1.18 -6.25 -15.71
N THR A 330 -1.06 -5.16 -14.96
CA THR A 330 -2.18 -4.25 -14.71
C THR A 330 -2.48 -3.46 -15.98
N ILE A 331 -3.68 -3.63 -16.52
CA ILE A 331 -4.10 -2.98 -17.76
C ILE A 331 -5.03 -1.81 -17.44
N GLU A 332 -4.68 -0.61 -17.87
CA GLU A 332 -5.58 0.54 -17.90
C GLU A 332 -5.98 0.85 -19.34
N GLU A 333 -7.21 0.52 -19.73
CA GLU A 333 -7.75 0.80 -21.08
C GLU A 333 -8.89 1.82 -20.98
N ALA A 334 -8.74 2.95 -21.68
CA ALA A 334 -9.85 3.88 -21.87
C ALA A 334 -10.85 3.28 -22.87
N LEU A 335 -12.14 3.34 -22.54
CA LEU A 335 -13.21 2.78 -23.36
C LEU A 335 -13.93 3.89 -24.13
N ASP A 336 -14.27 3.63 -25.39
CA ASP A 336 -14.87 4.65 -26.27
C ASP A 336 -16.28 5.07 -25.84
N LYS A 337 -17.03 4.17 -25.17
CA LYS A 337 -18.43 4.38 -24.77
C LYS A 337 -18.84 3.49 -23.60
N PRO A 338 -19.86 3.87 -22.81
CA PRO A 338 -20.47 2.98 -21.83
C PRO A 338 -21.15 1.77 -22.50
N GLY A 339 -21.27 0.67 -21.77
CA GLY A 339 -21.86 -0.58 -22.27
C GLY A 339 -21.26 -1.82 -21.61
N ASP A 340 -21.65 -3.00 -22.09
CA ASP A 340 -21.11 -4.26 -21.61
C ASP A 340 -19.80 -4.61 -22.33
N TYR A 341 -18.79 -4.98 -21.55
CA TYR A 341 -17.47 -5.39 -22.02
C TYR A 341 -17.13 -6.78 -21.48
N THR A 342 -16.62 -7.64 -22.35
CA THR A 342 -16.13 -8.98 -22.01
C THR A 342 -14.63 -8.92 -21.81
N ILE A 343 -14.16 -9.33 -20.65
CA ILE A 343 -12.75 -9.33 -20.27
C ILE A 343 -12.33 -10.77 -20.04
N LYS A 344 -11.30 -11.19 -20.76
CA LYS A 344 -10.77 -12.55 -20.69
C LYS A 344 -9.31 -12.50 -20.27
N ALA A 345 -8.91 -13.34 -19.33
CA ALA A 345 -7.51 -13.49 -18.93
C ALA A 345 -7.04 -14.94 -19.06
N GLU A 346 -5.81 -15.11 -19.54
CA GLU A 346 -5.17 -16.40 -19.77
C GLU A 346 -3.73 -16.40 -19.25
N ALA A 347 -3.34 -17.45 -18.54
CA ALA A 347 -1.97 -17.68 -18.10
C ALA A 347 -1.60 -19.17 -18.25
N PRO A 348 -0.35 -19.51 -18.62
CA PRO A 348 0.10 -20.90 -18.68
C PRO A 348 -0.13 -21.64 -17.36
N GLY A 349 -0.75 -22.83 -17.40
CA GLY A 349 -1.06 -23.63 -16.21
C GLY A 349 -2.38 -23.27 -15.50
N TYR A 350 -3.08 -22.23 -15.96
CA TYR A 350 -4.36 -21.79 -15.42
C TYR A 350 -5.49 -21.92 -16.45
N ALA A 351 -6.70 -22.18 -15.96
CA ALA A 351 -7.91 -22.11 -16.77
C ALA A 351 -8.18 -20.64 -17.15
N PRO A 352 -8.57 -20.37 -18.41
CA PRO A 352 -8.97 -19.03 -18.81
C PRO A 352 -10.18 -18.59 -18.00
N VAL A 353 -10.18 -17.33 -17.56
CA VAL A 353 -11.32 -16.72 -16.87
C VAL A 353 -11.90 -15.62 -17.74
N GLU A 354 -13.23 -15.55 -17.81
CA GLU A 354 -13.95 -14.52 -18.54
C GLU A 354 -14.95 -13.85 -17.60
N ARG A 355 -15.01 -12.52 -17.64
CA ARG A 355 -15.93 -11.72 -16.84
C ARG A 355 -16.56 -10.64 -17.72
N SER A 356 -17.87 -10.45 -17.57
CA SER A 356 -18.58 -9.32 -18.16
C SER A 356 -18.63 -8.16 -17.18
N VAL A 357 -18.35 -6.95 -17.65
CA VAL A 357 -18.39 -5.72 -16.86
C VAL A 357 -19.18 -4.67 -17.60
N LYS A 358 -20.12 -4.04 -16.89
CA LYS A 358 -20.92 -2.96 -17.42
C LYS A 358 -20.22 -1.64 -17.14
N ALA A 359 -19.55 -1.11 -18.17
CA ALA A 359 -18.87 0.17 -18.11
C ALA A 359 -19.87 1.33 -18.10
N ILE A 360 -19.63 2.29 -17.21
CA ILE A 360 -20.47 3.45 -16.92
C ILE A 360 -19.62 4.71 -17.10
N GLU A 361 -20.16 5.72 -17.79
CA GLU A 361 -19.52 7.02 -17.97
C GLU A 361 -19.13 7.66 -16.62
N GLY A 362 -17.96 8.28 -16.54
CA GLY A 362 -17.47 8.91 -15.32
C GLY A 362 -16.99 7.94 -14.24
N TYR A 363 -16.87 6.63 -14.51
CA TYR A 363 -16.37 5.65 -13.54
C TYR A 363 -15.18 4.86 -14.10
N ASP A 364 -14.22 4.61 -13.21
CA ASP A 364 -13.18 3.61 -13.41
C ASP A 364 -13.73 2.27 -12.92
N HIS A 365 -13.57 1.23 -13.74
CA HIS A 365 -14.08 -0.12 -13.45
C HIS A 365 -12.90 -1.03 -13.16
N GLU A 366 -12.65 -1.28 -11.87
CA GLU A 366 -11.59 -2.20 -11.45
C GLU A 366 -12.08 -3.65 -11.52
N VAL A 367 -11.33 -4.48 -12.22
CA VAL A 367 -11.67 -5.88 -12.47
C VAL A 367 -10.50 -6.76 -12.09
N ILE A 368 -10.67 -7.46 -10.97
CA ILE A 368 -9.72 -8.46 -10.53
C ILE A 368 -10.15 -9.82 -11.10
N LEU A 369 -9.31 -10.39 -11.97
CA LEU A 369 -9.49 -11.71 -12.56
C LEU A 369 -8.57 -12.72 -11.86
N ARG A 370 -9.16 -13.61 -11.06
CA ARG A 370 -8.45 -14.70 -10.39
C ARG A 370 -8.59 -15.97 -11.23
N LEU A 371 -7.51 -16.38 -11.88
CA LEU A 371 -7.51 -17.59 -12.70
C LEU A 371 -7.38 -18.82 -11.80
N GLN A 372 -8.08 -19.89 -12.17
CA GLN A 372 -8.03 -21.16 -11.43
C GLN A 372 -6.90 -22.03 -11.98
N PRO A 373 -6.07 -22.64 -11.14
CA PRO A 373 -5.06 -23.60 -11.58
C PRO A 373 -5.66 -24.84 -12.26
N GLY A 374 -4.98 -25.42 -13.25
CA GLY A 374 -5.34 -26.74 -13.82
C GLY A 374 -6.07 -26.72 -15.18
N GLY A 375 -5.84 -25.70 -16.02
CA GLY A 375 -6.60 -25.43 -17.25
C GLY A 375 -6.57 -26.45 -18.39
N ASP A 376 -5.74 -27.50 -18.32
CA ASP A 376 -5.73 -28.56 -19.33
C ASP A 376 -6.55 -29.76 -18.88
N THR A 377 -7.88 -29.65 -18.90
CA THR A 377 -8.87 -30.71 -19.22
C THR A 377 -10.28 -30.28 -18.81
N GLY A 378 -11.25 -30.56 -19.66
CA GLY A 378 -12.65 -30.24 -19.42
C GLY A 378 -13.17 -30.80 -18.09
N ALA A 379 -14.12 -30.06 -17.51
CA ALA A 379 -14.78 -30.27 -16.22
C ALA A 379 -13.88 -30.02 -15.00
N VAL A 380 -13.84 -28.76 -14.55
CA VAL A 380 -13.46 -28.39 -13.19
C VAL A 380 -14.47 -29.05 -12.24
N THR A 381 -14.19 -30.26 -11.77
CA THR A 381 -14.88 -30.79 -10.59
C THR A 381 -14.43 -29.94 -9.41
N ALA A 382 -15.37 -29.31 -8.71
CA ALA A 382 -15.14 -28.63 -7.44
C ALA A 382 -14.45 -29.59 -6.46
N SER A 383 -13.12 -29.54 -6.39
CA SER A 383 -12.35 -30.21 -5.36
C SER A 383 -12.43 -29.36 -4.09
N PRO A 384 -12.52 -29.97 -2.89
CA PRO A 384 -12.42 -29.24 -1.63
C PRO A 384 -11.19 -28.29 -1.57
N ALA A 385 -10.10 -28.64 -2.25
CA ALA A 385 -8.91 -27.79 -2.37
C ALA A 385 -9.20 -26.43 -3.05
N ASN A 386 -10.04 -26.39 -4.09
CA ASN A 386 -10.42 -25.16 -4.76
C ASN A 386 -11.29 -24.27 -3.85
N ASP A 387 -12.21 -24.85 -3.08
CA ASP A 387 -13.05 -24.10 -2.14
C ASP A 387 -12.23 -23.47 -1.01
N PHE A 388 -11.27 -24.21 -0.45
CA PHE A 388 -10.37 -23.67 0.58
C PHE A 388 -9.43 -22.60 0.00
N TYR A 389 -8.98 -22.76 -1.24
CA TYR A 389 -8.16 -21.77 -1.92
C TYR A 389 -8.93 -20.46 -2.16
N GLN A 390 -10.20 -20.53 -2.59
CA GLN A 390 -11.05 -19.35 -2.71
C GLN A 390 -11.28 -18.66 -1.36
N LYS A 391 -11.62 -19.42 -0.31
CA LYS A 391 -11.78 -18.85 1.04
C LYS A 391 -10.51 -18.18 1.55
N ALA A 392 -9.33 -18.72 1.24
CA ALA A 392 -8.05 -18.11 1.58
C ALA A 392 -7.84 -16.78 0.83
N GLN A 393 -8.18 -16.75 -0.47
CA GLN A 393 -8.13 -15.52 -1.27
C GLN A 393 -9.13 -14.45 -0.81
N ASP A 394 -10.32 -14.87 -0.37
CA ASP A 394 -11.35 -13.98 0.19
C ASP A 394 -10.90 -13.44 1.54
N ALA A 395 -10.28 -14.27 2.39
CA ALA A 395 -9.66 -13.83 3.63
C ALA A 395 -8.53 -12.83 3.36
N GLU A 396 -7.68 -13.08 2.36
CA GLU A 396 -6.62 -12.14 1.96
C GLU A 396 -7.20 -10.80 1.46
N THR A 397 -8.28 -10.84 0.68
CA THR A 397 -8.99 -9.63 0.21
C THR A 397 -9.58 -8.84 1.37
N ARG A 398 -10.11 -9.53 2.37
CA ARG A 398 -10.62 -8.96 3.63
C ARG A 398 -9.51 -8.63 4.64
N GLN A 399 -8.24 -8.78 4.25
CA GLN A 399 -7.08 -8.49 5.09
C GLN A 399 -7.00 -9.35 6.37
N GLU A 400 -7.62 -10.53 6.35
CA GLU A 400 -7.58 -11.52 7.42
C GLU A 400 -6.35 -12.43 7.24
N TRP A 401 -5.15 -11.86 7.38
CA TRP A 401 -3.89 -12.48 6.95
C TRP A 401 -3.61 -13.85 7.58
N ASP A 402 -3.85 -13.99 8.88
CA ASP A 402 -3.65 -15.28 9.57
C ASP A 402 -4.65 -16.34 9.06
N MET A 403 -5.87 -15.94 8.72
CA MET A 403 -6.87 -16.84 8.12
C MET A 403 -6.50 -17.21 6.68
N ALA A 404 -5.96 -16.26 5.91
CA ALA A 404 -5.44 -16.52 4.57
C ALA A 404 -4.28 -17.52 4.59
N GLU A 405 -3.27 -17.31 5.44
CA GLU A 405 -2.15 -18.26 5.60
C GLU A 405 -2.63 -19.64 6.06
N ALA A 406 -3.54 -19.70 7.03
CA ALA A 406 -4.12 -20.97 7.47
C ALA A 406 -4.89 -21.66 6.34
N GLY A 407 -5.64 -20.90 5.55
CA GLY A 407 -6.37 -21.38 4.38
C GLY A 407 -5.44 -21.99 3.32
N TYR A 408 -4.38 -21.28 2.93
CA TYR A 408 -3.40 -21.81 1.97
C TYR A 408 -2.68 -23.05 2.51
N ASN A 409 -2.33 -23.09 3.80
CA ASN A 409 -1.76 -24.28 4.43
C ASN A 409 -2.72 -25.49 4.37
N LEU A 410 -4.02 -25.29 4.60
CA LEU A 410 -5.03 -26.36 4.49
C LEU A 410 -5.14 -26.89 3.05
N VAL A 411 -5.06 -26.01 2.05
CA VAL A 411 -5.03 -26.41 0.62
C VAL A 411 -3.82 -27.31 0.36
N ILE A 412 -2.63 -26.88 0.79
CA ILE A 412 -1.37 -27.62 0.61
C ILE A 412 -1.41 -28.98 1.32
N GLN A 413 -2.00 -29.05 2.52
CA GLN A 413 -2.16 -30.32 3.26
C GLN A 413 -3.10 -31.29 2.55
N GLY A 414 -4.14 -30.77 1.90
CA GLY A 414 -5.10 -31.57 1.12
C GLY A 414 -4.56 -32.02 -0.24
N ASP A 415 -3.76 -31.18 -0.90
CA ASP A 415 -3.11 -31.46 -2.18
C ASP A 415 -1.70 -30.87 -2.22
N THR A 416 -0.70 -31.71 -1.97
CA THR A 416 0.71 -31.31 -1.93
C THR A 416 1.28 -30.90 -3.30
N LYS A 417 0.55 -31.13 -4.39
CA LYS A 417 0.95 -30.75 -5.76
C LYS A 417 0.30 -29.45 -6.23
N PHE A 418 -0.54 -28.82 -5.40
CA PHE A 418 -1.23 -27.58 -5.73
C PHE A 418 -0.29 -26.37 -5.62
N ALA A 419 0.60 -26.20 -6.60
CA ALA A 419 1.63 -25.15 -6.62
C ALA A 419 1.09 -23.73 -6.31
N PRO A 420 -0.09 -23.30 -6.80
CA PRO A 420 -0.54 -21.93 -6.57
C PRO A 420 -0.90 -21.59 -5.12
N ALA A 421 -1.14 -22.58 -4.26
CA ALA A 421 -1.26 -22.31 -2.82
C ALA A 421 0.11 -22.03 -2.18
N TYR A 422 1.17 -22.72 -2.62
CA TYR A 422 2.54 -22.44 -2.17
C TYR A 422 2.99 -21.04 -2.59
N GLU A 423 2.73 -20.66 -3.84
CA GLU A 423 3.10 -19.33 -4.37
C GLU A 423 2.45 -18.21 -3.56
N ARG A 424 1.12 -18.29 -3.34
CA ARG A 424 0.38 -17.30 -2.55
C ARG A 424 0.80 -17.26 -1.09
N LEU A 425 1.01 -18.42 -0.48
CA LEU A 425 1.50 -18.49 0.89
C LEU A 425 2.89 -17.86 1.02
N ALA A 426 3.81 -18.15 0.11
CA ALA A 426 5.15 -17.59 0.12
C ALA A 426 5.15 -16.06 -0.13
N ASP A 427 4.33 -15.56 -1.06
CA ASP A 427 4.18 -14.11 -1.29
C ASP A 427 3.64 -13.40 -0.03
N LEU A 428 2.58 -13.93 0.58
CA LEU A 428 2.02 -13.40 1.82
C LEU A 428 3.05 -13.41 2.97
N GLN A 429 3.80 -14.51 3.11
CA GLN A 429 4.89 -14.62 4.07
C GLN A 429 5.99 -13.57 3.84
N LEU A 430 6.41 -13.35 2.59
CA LEU A 430 7.40 -12.31 2.25
C LEU A 430 6.88 -10.89 2.57
N ARG A 431 5.61 -10.60 2.27
CA ARG A 431 4.99 -9.30 2.60
C ARG A 431 4.91 -9.04 4.10
N ARG A 432 4.82 -10.11 4.90
CA ARG A 432 4.85 -10.04 6.38
C ARG A 432 6.27 -10.11 6.95
N GLY A 433 7.29 -10.21 6.10
CA GLY A 433 8.68 -10.36 6.52
C GLY A 433 9.01 -11.73 7.10
N HIS A 434 8.16 -12.75 6.93
CA HIS A 434 8.39 -14.14 7.35
C HIS A 434 9.29 -14.88 6.33
N ASN A 435 10.48 -14.33 6.05
CA ASN A 435 11.34 -14.77 4.93
C ASN A 435 11.77 -16.25 5.03
N GLN A 436 12.04 -16.74 6.25
CA GLN A 436 12.37 -18.15 6.45
C GLN A 436 11.19 -19.08 6.12
N ASP A 437 9.97 -18.67 6.47
CA ASP A 437 8.76 -19.44 6.21
C ASP A 437 8.50 -19.46 4.70
N ALA A 438 8.65 -18.32 4.00
CA ALA A 438 8.54 -18.25 2.55
C ALA A 438 9.56 -19.16 1.82
N VAL A 439 10.82 -19.14 2.24
CA VAL A 439 11.84 -20.07 1.71
C VAL A 439 11.44 -21.52 1.97
N THR A 440 10.95 -21.83 3.17
CA THR A 440 10.50 -23.18 3.53
C THR A 440 9.35 -23.63 2.64
N THR A 441 8.35 -22.79 2.44
CA THR A 441 7.20 -23.01 1.56
C THR A 441 7.66 -23.32 0.13
N LEU A 442 8.55 -22.51 -0.44
CA LEU A 442 9.01 -22.69 -1.82
C LEU A 442 9.98 -23.87 -2.00
N VAL A 443 10.82 -24.17 -1.01
CA VAL A 443 11.66 -25.40 -1.01
C VAL A 443 10.77 -26.64 -0.99
N ASN A 444 9.69 -26.63 -0.20
CA ASN A 444 8.72 -27.71 -0.20
C ASN A 444 8.02 -27.83 -1.56
N MET A 445 7.59 -26.70 -2.15
CA MET A 445 6.97 -26.67 -3.48
C MET A 445 7.84 -27.36 -4.52
N VAL A 446 9.11 -26.94 -4.67
CA VAL A 446 10.01 -27.53 -5.68
C VAL A 446 10.36 -29.00 -5.43
N GLY A 447 10.11 -29.51 -4.22
CA GLY A 447 10.23 -30.92 -3.88
C GLY A 447 8.99 -31.75 -4.21
N GLN A 448 7.81 -31.13 -4.35
CA GLN A 448 6.53 -31.80 -4.60
C GLN A 448 6.08 -31.73 -6.07
N VAL A 449 6.43 -30.64 -6.77
CA VAL A 449 6.08 -30.40 -8.17
C VAL A 449 7.32 -30.34 -9.06
N THR A 450 7.16 -30.56 -10.37
CA THR A 450 8.23 -30.35 -11.35
C THR A 450 8.38 -28.84 -11.58
N PRO A 451 9.47 -28.20 -11.16
CA PRO A 451 9.55 -26.74 -11.19
C PRO A 451 9.84 -26.23 -12.60
N ASP A 452 9.20 -25.12 -12.96
CA ASP A 452 9.48 -24.36 -14.17
C ASP A 452 10.32 -23.11 -13.87
N ALA A 453 10.47 -22.24 -14.88
CA ALA A 453 11.23 -21.00 -14.75
C ALA A 453 10.62 -20.04 -13.72
N HIS A 454 9.29 -19.99 -13.59
CA HIS A 454 8.60 -19.10 -12.65
C HIS A 454 8.84 -19.57 -11.21
N MET A 455 8.61 -20.85 -10.94
CA MET A 455 8.81 -21.45 -9.61
C MET A 455 10.25 -21.29 -9.11
N TYR A 456 11.25 -21.47 -9.99
CA TYR A 456 12.64 -21.22 -9.64
C TYR A 456 12.94 -19.72 -9.43
N SER A 457 12.26 -18.83 -10.16
CA SER A 457 12.40 -17.37 -9.97
C SER A 457 11.86 -16.92 -8.62
N LEU A 458 10.70 -17.42 -8.20
CA LEU A 458 10.14 -17.19 -6.87
C LEU A 458 11.08 -17.69 -5.76
N LEU A 459 11.63 -18.90 -5.91
CA LEU A 459 12.59 -19.45 -4.95
C LEU A 459 13.87 -18.61 -4.88
N ALA A 460 14.40 -18.18 -6.03
CA ALA A 460 15.56 -17.30 -6.09
C ALA A 460 15.30 -15.95 -5.41
N GLN A 461 14.12 -15.36 -5.63
CA GLN A 461 13.69 -14.14 -4.96
C GLN A 461 13.64 -14.31 -3.45
N ALA A 462 12.99 -15.37 -2.96
CA ALA A 462 12.91 -15.64 -1.51
C ALA A 462 14.30 -15.83 -0.89
N TYR A 463 15.23 -16.52 -1.55
CA TYR A 463 16.62 -16.61 -1.09
C TYR A 463 17.36 -15.28 -1.12
N SER A 464 17.19 -14.47 -2.16
CA SER A 464 17.77 -13.13 -2.24
C SER A 464 17.27 -12.23 -1.12
N THR A 465 15.96 -12.25 -0.85
CA THR A 465 15.34 -11.54 0.27
C THR A 465 15.87 -12.04 1.61
N PHE A 466 16.00 -13.36 1.78
CA PHE A 466 16.61 -13.93 2.99
C PHE A 466 18.07 -13.48 3.15
N ALA A 467 18.86 -13.46 2.07
CA ALA A 467 20.26 -13.03 2.13
C ALA A 467 20.37 -11.57 2.58
N ASP A 468 19.50 -10.71 2.06
CA ASP A 468 19.48 -9.27 2.35
C ASP A 468 18.90 -8.97 3.75
N LYS A 469 17.70 -9.48 4.04
CA LYS A 469 16.89 -9.12 5.22
C LYS A 469 17.01 -10.10 6.39
N GLY A 470 17.56 -11.29 6.16
CA GLY A 470 17.62 -12.36 7.15
C GLY A 470 16.32 -13.16 7.27
N PRO A 471 16.22 -14.05 8.27
CA PRO A 471 15.11 -15.00 8.41
C PRO A 471 13.76 -14.36 8.73
N GLY A 472 13.75 -13.14 9.28
CA GLY A 472 12.51 -12.46 9.67
C GLY A 472 11.93 -12.91 11.01
N GLU A 473 10.73 -12.41 11.33
CA GLU A 473 9.96 -12.80 12.52
C GLU A 473 8.95 -13.88 12.11
N GLY A 474 9.31 -15.16 12.14
CA GLY A 474 8.42 -16.26 11.71
C GLY A 474 8.43 -17.45 12.67
N ASN A 475 7.35 -18.24 12.65
CA ASN A 475 7.24 -19.46 13.44
C ASN A 475 7.85 -20.60 12.64
N ALA A 476 9.18 -20.68 12.61
CA ALA A 476 9.88 -21.80 12.01
C ALA A 476 9.43 -23.11 12.67
N GLY A 477 8.46 -23.79 12.07
CA GLY A 477 8.19 -25.19 12.34
C GLY A 477 9.48 -25.96 12.05
N GLN A 478 9.96 -26.73 13.02
CA GLN A 478 11.24 -27.45 12.97
C GLN A 478 11.34 -28.53 11.86
N ASN A 479 10.44 -28.58 10.89
CA ASN A 479 10.35 -29.69 9.94
C ASN A 479 10.19 -29.19 8.50
N ALA A 480 11.32 -29.03 7.80
CA ALA A 480 11.38 -29.21 6.36
C ALA A 480 12.46 -30.23 6.06
N ALA A 481 12.05 -31.42 5.62
CA ALA A 481 12.96 -32.37 5.00
C ALA A 481 13.39 -31.76 3.66
N GLY A 482 14.69 -31.46 3.50
CA GLY A 482 15.22 -30.79 2.32
C GLY A 482 14.80 -31.48 1.01
N GLY A 483 14.21 -30.72 0.10
CA GLY A 483 13.85 -31.15 -1.25
C GLY A 483 15.06 -31.10 -2.18
N GLY A 484 15.81 -32.19 -2.29
CA GLY A 484 16.84 -32.37 -3.32
C GLY A 484 17.97 -31.34 -3.29
N ALA A 485 18.08 -30.52 -4.34
CA ALA A 485 19.17 -29.56 -4.57
C ALA A 485 19.08 -28.26 -3.75
N PHE A 486 17.94 -28.01 -3.09
CA PHE A 486 17.64 -26.77 -2.38
C PHE A 486 17.30 -27.05 -0.91
N SER A 487 17.61 -26.09 -0.04
CA SER A 487 17.42 -26.23 1.40
C SER A 487 17.15 -24.87 2.05
N VAL A 488 16.56 -24.88 3.24
CA VAL A 488 16.46 -23.66 4.07
C VAL A 488 17.87 -23.24 4.49
N PRO A 489 18.28 -21.97 4.30
CA PRO A 489 19.63 -21.52 4.59
C PRO A 489 19.82 -21.37 6.11
N ALA A 490 20.99 -21.75 6.61
CA ALA A 490 21.29 -21.64 8.04
C ALA A 490 21.45 -20.18 8.52
N ASN A 491 21.82 -19.27 7.61
CA ASN A 491 22.02 -17.84 7.87
C ASN A 491 22.06 -17.05 6.55
N GLN A 492 22.13 -15.72 6.65
CA GLN A 492 22.16 -14.80 5.51
C GLN A 492 23.28 -15.11 4.50
N ALA A 493 24.48 -15.43 4.99
CA ALA A 493 25.63 -15.71 4.13
C ALA A 493 25.43 -17.00 3.31
N ALA A 494 24.70 -17.98 3.84
CA ALA A 494 24.39 -19.22 3.14
C ALA A 494 23.28 -19.06 2.08
N ALA A 495 22.46 -18.01 2.16
CA ALA A 495 21.32 -17.80 1.26
C ALA A 495 21.74 -17.32 -0.14
N GLY A 496 22.75 -16.46 -0.25
CA GLY A 496 23.22 -15.93 -1.54
C GLY A 496 23.57 -17.01 -2.58
N PRO A 497 24.42 -18.00 -2.26
CA PRO A 497 24.73 -19.09 -3.19
C PRO A 497 23.51 -19.91 -3.62
N LEU A 498 22.53 -20.09 -2.73
CA LEU A 498 21.27 -20.77 -3.04
C LEU A 498 20.40 -19.92 -3.97
N ALA A 499 20.35 -18.60 -3.77
CA ALA A 499 19.68 -17.66 -4.67
C ALA A 499 20.26 -17.75 -6.09
N LEU A 500 21.59 -17.71 -6.21
CA LEU A 500 22.27 -17.78 -7.51
C LEU A 500 22.01 -19.11 -8.21
N ARG A 501 22.02 -20.22 -7.46
CA ARG A 501 21.70 -21.55 -8.00
C ARG A 501 20.26 -21.59 -8.52
N ALA A 502 19.29 -21.15 -7.72
CA ALA A 502 17.87 -21.14 -8.11
C ALA A 502 17.65 -20.28 -9.36
N ALA A 503 18.24 -19.08 -9.41
CA ALA A 503 18.12 -18.21 -10.58
C ALA A 503 18.77 -18.79 -11.84
N GLN A 504 19.87 -19.53 -11.71
CA GLN A 504 20.48 -20.24 -12.84
C GLN A 504 19.57 -21.36 -13.37
N GLU A 505 18.91 -22.12 -12.48
CA GLU A 505 17.92 -23.11 -12.92
C GLU A 505 16.71 -22.42 -13.57
N ALA A 506 16.26 -21.27 -13.05
CA ALA A 506 15.20 -20.48 -13.68
C ALA A 506 15.55 -20.09 -15.13
N VAL A 507 16.76 -19.56 -15.35
CA VAL A 507 17.23 -19.18 -16.70
C VAL A 507 17.44 -20.39 -17.60
N ARG A 508 17.84 -21.56 -17.07
CA ARG A 508 17.93 -22.79 -17.87
C ARG A 508 16.55 -23.30 -18.28
N ALA A 509 15.58 -23.27 -17.37
CA ALA A 509 14.20 -23.67 -17.63
C ALA A 509 13.49 -22.70 -18.60
N GLY A 510 13.81 -21.40 -18.52
CA GLY A 510 13.22 -20.36 -19.37
C GLY A 510 14.23 -19.28 -19.80
N PRO A 511 15.03 -19.50 -20.85
CA PRO A 511 16.08 -18.56 -21.28
C PRO A 511 15.56 -17.18 -21.75
N ASN A 512 14.29 -17.13 -22.14
CA ASN A 512 13.55 -15.94 -22.58
C ASN A 512 12.55 -15.43 -21.54
N SER A 513 12.60 -15.92 -20.30
CA SER A 513 11.79 -15.38 -19.20
C SER A 513 12.45 -14.09 -18.67
N ALA A 514 11.74 -12.97 -18.77
CA ALA A 514 12.17 -11.69 -18.19
C ALA A 514 12.33 -11.81 -16.67
N GLU A 515 11.37 -12.46 -16.01
CA GLU A 515 11.37 -12.75 -14.58
C GLU A 515 12.62 -13.54 -14.15
N ALA A 516 13.00 -14.58 -14.89
CA ALA A 516 14.19 -15.37 -14.59
C ALA A 516 15.49 -14.55 -14.73
N GLN A 517 15.56 -13.66 -15.72
CA GLN A 517 16.70 -12.74 -15.88
C GLN A 517 16.76 -11.72 -14.74
N ARG A 518 15.61 -11.19 -14.31
CA ARG A 518 15.50 -10.29 -13.15
C ARG A 518 15.93 -11.00 -11.87
N ALA A 519 15.46 -12.22 -11.63
CA ALA A 519 15.87 -13.04 -10.49
C ALA A 519 17.38 -13.30 -10.47
N LEU A 520 17.99 -13.56 -11.64
CA LEU A 520 19.45 -13.69 -11.77
C LEU A 520 20.18 -12.39 -11.39
N GLY A 521 19.69 -11.24 -11.83
CA GLY A 521 20.24 -9.94 -11.45
C GLY A 521 20.25 -9.74 -9.93
N PHE A 522 19.13 -10.00 -9.26
CA PHE A 522 19.03 -9.89 -7.79
C PHE A 522 19.90 -10.91 -7.06
N ALA A 523 20.00 -12.15 -7.55
CA ALA A 523 20.86 -13.16 -6.96
C ALA A 523 22.36 -12.83 -7.09
N LEU A 524 22.75 -12.21 -8.20
CA LEU A 524 24.11 -11.70 -8.40
C LEU A 524 24.43 -10.52 -7.48
N VAL A 525 23.45 -9.66 -7.20
CA VAL A 525 23.59 -8.61 -6.17
C VAL A 525 23.71 -9.22 -4.78
N ALA A 526 22.85 -10.17 -4.42
CA ALA A 526 22.84 -10.81 -3.10
C ALA A 526 24.13 -11.61 -2.78
N THR A 527 24.88 -12.02 -3.81
CA THR A 527 26.17 -12.71 -3.66
C THR A 527 27.38 -11.77 -3.72
N ASP A 528 27.17 -10.49 -4.01
CA ASP A 528 28.24 -9.52 -4.18
C ASP A 528 28.70 -8.90 -2.86
N THR A 529 30.00 -8.93 -2.62
CA THR A 529 30.62 -8.31 -1.42
C THR A 529 31.60 -7.19 -1.76
N ALA A 530 32.00 -7.06 -3.04
CA ALA A 530 33.11 -6.24 -3.48
C ALA A 530 32.88 -5.51 -4.82
N GLY A 531 31.69 -5.59 -5.41
CA GLY A 531 31.35 -4.99 -6.70
C GLY A 531 31.74 -5.83 -7.92
N ASN A 532 32.22 -7.07 -7.72
CA ASN A 532 32.69 -7.95 -8.78
C ASN A 532 31.57 -8.42 -9.70
N ASN A 533 30.34 -8.49 -9.19
CA ASN A 533 29.20 -8.95 -9.96
C ASN A 533 28.51 -7.82 -10.76
N LYS A 534 29.01 -6.57 -10.70
CA LYS A 534 28.38 -5.39 -11.34
C LYS A 534 27.99 -5.66 -12.79
N SER A 535 28.94 -6.10 -13.61
CA SER A 535 28.70 -6.31 -15.04
C SER A 535 27.67 -7.42 -15.29
N ALA A 536 27.81 -8.56 -14.62
CA ALA A 536 26.89 -9.69 -14.81
C ALA A 536 25.46 -9.37 -14.36
N ALA A 537 25.31 -8.71 -13.20
CA ALA A 537 24.01 -8.32 -12.67
C ALA A 537 23.30 -7.33 -13.60
N LEU A 538 24.02 -6.29 -14.07
CA LEU A 538 23.43 -5.30 -14.98
C LEU A 538 23.10 -5.91 -16.36
N VAL A 539 23.87 -6.88 -16.87
CA VAL A 539 23.51 -7.60 -18.09
C VAL A 539 22.20 -8.37 -17.92
N ALA A 540 22.04 -9.08 -16.79
CA ALA A 540 20.81 -9.82 -16.51
C ALA A 540 19.60 -8.89 -16.40
N PHE A 541 19.70 -7.78 -15.64
CA PHE A 541 18.61 -6.80 -15.54
C PHE A 541 18.27 -6.13 -16.87
N ASN A 542 19.26 -5.71 -17.68
CA ASN A 542 18.98 -5.13 -19.00
C ASN A 542 18.34 -6.14 -19.95
N LYS A 543 18.69 -7.43 -19.85
CA LYS A 543 18.04 -8.48 -20.62
C LYS A 543 16.58 -8.68 -20.18
N ALA A 544 16.26 -8.53 -18.89
CA ALA A 544 14.87 -8.54 -18.42
C ALA A 544 14.04 -7.43 -19.07
N VAL A 545 14.54 -6.19 -19.08
CA VAL A 545 13.90 -5.05 -19.77
C VAL A 545 13.77 -5.27 -21.27
N LEU A 546 14.77 -5.87 -21.93
CA LEU A 546 14.71 -6.18 -23.36
C LEU A 546 13.63 -7.23 -23.69
N LEU A 547 13.37 -8.17 -22.77
CA LEU A 547 12.36 -9.21 -22.93
C LEU A 547 10.95 -8.69 -22.64
N ASP A 548 10.82 -7.78 -21.66
CA ASP A 548 9.57 -7.12 -21.31
C ASP A 548 9.85 -5.73 -20.70
N ASP A 549 9.61 -4.69 -21.49
CA ASP A 549 9.80 -3.28 -21.11
C ASP A 549 8.54 -2.65 -20.48
N LYS A 550 7.43 -3.39 -20.42
CA LYS A 550 6.17 -2.94 -19.84
C LYS A 550 5.99 -3.36 -18.39
N ASP A 551 6.79 -4.33 -17.92
CA ASP A 551 6.85 -4.69 -16.51
C ASP A 551 7.75 -3.71 -15.71
N ALA A 552 7.13 -2.97 -14.80
CA ALA A 552 7.81 -2.04 -13.89
C ALA A 552 8.93 -2.70 -13.07
N ALA A 553 8.79 -3.98 -12.70
CA ALA A 553 9.78 -4.71 -11.91
C ALA A 553 11.13 -4.87 -12.65
N ASN A 554 11.11 -4.92 -13.98
CA ASN A 554 12.32 -5.04 -14.80
C ASN A 554 13.13 -3.74 -14.79
N HIS A 555 12.46 -2.59 -14.95
CA HIS A 555 13.09 -1.26 -14.83
C HIS A 555 13.60 -1.00 -13.41
N TYR A 556 12.82 -1.39 -12.40
CA TYR A 556 13.24 -1.34 -11.00
C TYR A 556 14.54 -2.12 -10.78
N GLY A 557 14.65 -3.35 -11.30
CA GLY A 557 15.85 -4.17 -11.20
C GLY A 557 17.10 -3.46 -11.72
N VAL A 558 17.03 -2.79 -12.88
CA VAL A 558 18.14 -2.00 -13.42
C VAL A 558 18.48 -0.82 -12.51
N GLY A 559 17.47 -0.04 -12.10
CA GLY A 559 17.65 1.11 -11.21
C GLY A 559 18.30 0.72 -9.88
N TYR A 560 17.76 -0.31 -9.23
CA TYR A 560 18.28 -0.88 -7.99
C TYR A 560 19.72 -1.37 -8.16
N GLY A 561 20.02 -2.14 -9.21
CA GLY A 561 21.37 -2.65 -9.47
C GLY A 561 22.38 -1.52 -9.64
N ILE A 562 22.06 -0.49 -10.43
CA ILE A 562 22.95 0.67 -10.61
C ILE A 562 23.18 1.40 -9.28
N ARG A 563 22.11 1.66 -8.51
CA ARG A 563 22.20 2.28 -7.18
C ARG A 563 23.05 1.46 -6.22
N PHE A 564 22.86 0.14 -6.19
CA PHE A 564 23.67 -0.80 -5.40
C PHE A 564 25.14 -0.69 -5.74
N PHE A 565 25.51 -0.84 -7.01
CA PHE A 565 26.91 -0.82 -7.41
C PHE A 565 27.56 0.58 -7.39
N SER A 566 26.77 1.65 -7.31
CA SER A 566 27.27 3.02 -7.15
C SER A 566 28.10 3.18 -5.86
N GLN A 567 27.83 2.39 -4.83
CA GLN A 567 28.55 2.42 -3.55
C GLN A 567 30.04 2.03 -3.68
N TYR A 568 30.41 1.37 -4.77
CA TYR A 568 31.80 1.01 -5.09
C TYR A 568 32.51 2.05 -5.96
N SER A 569 31.79 3.09 -6.40
CA SER A 569 32.31 4.21 -7.19
C SER A 569 32.47 5.46 -6.32
N LYS A 570 33.25 6.45 -6.77
CA LYS A 570 33.46 7.72 -6.04
C LYS A 570 33.40 8.91 -6.99
N GLY A 571 33.10 10.09 -6.44
CA GLY A 571 33.13 11.35 -7.18
C GLY A 571 32.14 11.36 -8.35
N ASP A 572 32.57 11.87 -9.50
CA ASP A 572 31.70 12.06 -10.67
C ASP A 572 31.17 10.74 -11.26
N ALA A 573 31.93 9.64 -11.14
CA ALA A 573 31.47 8.33 -11.58
C ALA A 573 30.28 7.83 -10.74
N GLN A 574 30.30 8.06 -9.42
CA GLN A 574 29.18 7.73 -8.55
C GLN A 574 27.96 8.59 -8.88
N LYS A 575 28.15 9.90 -9.06
CA LYS A 575 27.06 10.81 -9.46
C LYS A 575 26.41 10.40 -10.78
N ALA A 576 27.22 10.01 -11.78
CA ALA A 576 26.73 9.54 -13.07
C ALA A 576 25.92 8.24 -12.94
N ASP A 577 26.39 7.28 -12.14
CA ASP A 577 25.63 6.05 -11.86
C ASP A 577 24.31 6.36 -11.13
N LEU A 578 24.32 7.23 -10.12
CA LEU A 578 23.09 7.63 -9.41
C LEU A 578 22.08 8.32 -10.34
N GLN A 579 22.54 9.19 -11.25
CA GLN A 579 21.66 9.83 -12.23
C GLN A 579 21.07 8.83 -13.24
N ARG A 580 21.83 7.79 -13.59
CA ARG A 580 21.31 6.67 -14.40
C ARG A 580 20.29 5.84 -13.64
N ALA A 581 20.53 5.55 -12.36
CA ALA A 581 19.57 4.86 -11.50
C ALA A 581 18.25 5.62 -11.43
N VAL A 582 18.30 6.94 -11.18
CA VAL A 582 17.14 7.85 -11.20
C VAL A 582 16.30 7.70 -12.47
N THR A 583 16.94 7.54 -13.64
CA THR A 583 16.24 7.40 -14.93
C THR A 583 15.41 6.13 -14.98
N TYR A 584 15.99 4.98 -14.64
CA TYR A 584 15.28 3.69 -14.66
C TYR A 584 14.22 3.59 -13.55
N LEU A 585 14.49 4.15 -12.36
CA LEU A 585 13.50 4.19 -11.29
C LEU A 585 12.28 5.03 -11.69
N LYS A 586 12.47 6.16 -12.38
CA LYS A 586 11.36 6.93 -12.95
C LYS A 586 10.59 6.19 -14.04
N GLN A 587 11.26 5.34 -14.84
CA GLN A 587 10.58 4.49 -15.82
C GLN A 587 9.72 3.42 -15.13
N ALA A 588 10.23 2.80 -14.05
CA ALA A 588 9.43 1.89 -13.23
C ALA A 588 8.19 2.59 -12.67
N LEU A 589 8.34 3.80 -12.12
CA LEU A 589 7.24 4.59 -11.56
C LEU A 589 6.27 5.14 -12.62
N ALA A 590 6.71 5.32 -13.86
CA ALA A 590 5.80 5.66 -14.96
C ALA A 590 4.86 4.51 -15.32
N LEU A 591 5.27 3.26 -15.07
CA LEU A 591 4.49 2.05 -15.29
C LEU A 591 3.66 1.65 -14.06
N ARG A 592 4.21 1.86 -12.86
CA ARG A 592 3.58 1.55 -11.58
C ARG A 592 3.86 2.67 -10.56
N PRO A 593 3.00 3.72 -10.52
CA PRO A 593 3.21 4.88 -9.66
C PRO A 593 3.12 4.59 -8.16
N ASP A 594 2.48 3.51 -7.75
CA ASP A 594 2.33 3.09 -6.35
C ASP A 594 3.45 2.16 -5.86
N TYR A 595 4.50 1.97 -6.66
CA TYR A 595 5.58 1.05 -6.36
C TYR A 595 6.50 1.62 -5.28
N TYR A 596 6.36 1.10 -4.05
CA TYR A 596 7.12 1.50 -2.87
C TYR A 596 8.65 1.51 -3.09
N GLU A 597 9.22 0.40 -3.57
CA GLU A 597 10.68 0.23 -3.65
C GLU A 597 11.35 1.22 -4.60
N PRO A 598 10.83 1.51 -5.81
CA PRO A 598 11.38 2.56 -6.65
C PRO A 598 11.38 3.95 -6.03
N HIS A 599 10.31 4.37 -5.34
CA HIS A 599 10.28 5.65 -4.62
C HIS A 599 11.38 5.72 -3.55
N ARG A 600 11.51 4.65 -2.75
CA ARG A 600 12.55 4.53 -1.73
C ARG A 600 13.96 4.63 -2.32
N GLU A 601 14.25 3.87 -3.37
CA GLU A 601 15.57 3.91 -4.04
C GLU A 601 15.84 5.26 -4.69
N LEU A 602 14.81 5.94 -5.19
CA LEU A 602 14.91 7.26 -5.76
C LEU A 602 15.24 8.31 -4.68
N ALA A 603 14.62 8.19 -3.50
CA ALA A 603 14.94 8.98 -2.32
C ALA A 603 16.41 8.79 -1.88
N TYR A 604 16.91 7.54 -1.86
CA TYR A 604 18.33 7.26 -1.60
C TYR A 604 19.24 7.92 -2.64
N CYS A 605 18.89 7.84 -3.93
CA CYS A 605 19.65 8.49 -5.00
C CYS A 605 19.71 10.00 -4.81
N TYR A 606 18.58 10.67 -4.59
CA TYR A 606 18.55 12.13 -4.38
C TYR A 606 19.28 12.55 -3.11
N HIS A 607 19.17 11.78 -2.03
CA HIS A 607 19.92 12.02 -0.80
C HIS A 607 21.43 11.94 -1.06
N MET A 608 21.89 10.93 -1.80
CA MET A 608 23.30 10.81 -2.21
C MET A 608 23.75 11.86 -3.23
N LEU A 609 22.83 12.48 -3.96
CA LEU A 609 23.07 13.58 -4.90
C LEU A 609 22.96 14.98 -4.25
N ASP A 610 22.77 15.07 -2.93
CA ASP A 610 22.57 16.33 -2.20
C ASP A 610 21.33 17.13 -2.64
N ASN A 611 20.33 16.45 -3.21
CA ASN A 611 19.04 17.05 -3.56
C ASN A 611 18.03 16.83 -2.43
N THR A 612 18.16 17.62 -1.35
CA THR A 612 17.40 17.47 -0.11
C THR A 612 15.88 17.50 -0.31
N ASP A 613 15.35 18.44 -1.09
CA ASP A 613 13.89 18.57 -1.26
C ASP A 613 13.31 17.42 -2.09
N ALA A 614 14.01 16.96 -3.14
CA ALA A 614 13.58 15.78 -3.88
C ALA A 614 13.70 14.49 -3.04
N ALA A 615 14.75 14.37 -2.22
CA ALA A 615 14.89 13.25 -1.31
C ALA A 615 13.73 13.18 -0.30
N LEU A 616 13.40 14.29 0.36
CA LEU A 616 12.26 14.37 1.28
C LEU A 616 10.95 14.01 0.58
N LYS A 617 10.69 14.56 -0.62
CA LYS A 617 9.48 14.24 -1.40
C LYS A 617 9.36 12.73 -1.64
N GLU A 618 10.42 12.09 -2.12
CA GLU A 618 10.38 10.66 -2.44
C GLU A 618 10.32 9.76 -1.20
N TYR A 619 10.92 10.15 -0.06
CA TYR A 619 10.73 9.41 1.19
C TYR A 619 9.29 9.53 1.69
N ASP A 620 8.68 10.72 1.64
CA ASP A 620 7.30 10.93 2.04
C ASP A 620 6.37 10.08 1.15
N VAL A 621 6.57 10.09 -0.17
CA VAL A 621 5.77 9.27 -1.11
C VAL A 621 6.02 7.77 -0.90
N ALA A 622 7.26 7.33 -0.70
CA ALA A 622 7.54 5.94 -0.36
C ALA A 622 6.79 5.53 0.92
N ASN A 623 6.87 6.32 1.98
CA ASN A 623 6.13 6.04 3.21
C ASN A 623 4.61 6.13 3.02
N ALA A 624 4.13 6.95 2.08
CA ALA A 624 2.72 6.94 1.68
C ALA A 624 2.30 5.60 1.06
N HIS A 625 3.20 4.84 0.45
CA HIS A 625 2.93 3.50 -0.08
C HIS A 625 3.39 2.37 0.87
N ARG A 626 3.52 2.65 2.18
CA ARG A 626 4.02 1.69 3.18
C ARG A 626 3.11 0.48 3.41
N GLY A 627 1.84 0.52 2.99
CA GLY A 627 0.98 -0.67 2.99
C GLY A 627 1.43 -1.76 2.01
N GLY A 628 2.35 -1.44 1.08
CA GLY A 628 3.07 -2.39 0.23
C GLY A 628 4.46 -2.78 0.74
N ALA A 629 4.97 -2.15 1.79
CA ALA A 629 6.32 -2.44 2.31
C ALA A 629 6.36 -3.80 3.03
N SER A 630 7.43 -4.56 2.78
CA SER A 630 7.64 -5.90 3.34
C SER A 630 8.44 -5.92 4.65
N ASP A 631 9.07 -4.80 5.02
CA ASP A 631 9.92 -4.71 6.19
C ASP A 631 9.78 -3.36 6.90
N LYS A 632 9.39 -3.41 8.17
CA LYS A 632 9.27 -2.24 9.04
C LYS A 632 10.60 -1.53 9.27
N ASP A 633 11.72 -2.24 9.23
CA ASP A 633 13.05 -1.66 9.42
C ASP A 633 13.44 -0.73 8.24
N GLU A 634 12.92 -1.00 7.03
CA GLU A 634 13.11 -0.13 5.86
C GLU A 634 12.30 1.17 5.97
N VAL A 635 11.04 1.09 6.42
CA VAL A 635 10.21 2.28 6.66
C VAL A 635 10.82 3.14 7.76
N ALA A 636 11.27 2.51 8.85
CA ALA A 636 12.00 3.20 9.92
C ALA A 636 13.33 3.82 9.42
N ALA A 637 14.01 3.21 8.46
CA ALA A 637 15.21 3.78 7.83
C ALA A 637 14.88 5.04 7.02
N ASN A 638 13.76 5.06 6.29
CA ASN A 638 13.29 6.25 5.59
C ASN A 638 13.02 7.38 6.58
N ASP A 639 12.35 7.09 7.70
CA ASP A 639 12.09 8.05 8.76
C ASP A 639 13.38 8.60 9.38
N VAL A 640 14.38 7.75 9.66
CA VAL A 640 15.69 8.22 10.13
C VAL A 640 16.37 9.13 9.10
N ALA A 641 16.29 8.80 7.80
CA ALA A 641 16.86 9.63 6.75
C ALA A 641 16.16 10.99 6.65
N MET A 642 14.83 11.04 6.70
CA MET A 642 14.04 12.27 6.74
C MET A 642 14.35 13.10 7.99
N SER A 643 14.47 12.46 9.15
CA SER A 643 14.88 13.12 10.40
C SER A 643 16.20 13.87 10.22
N GLY A 644 17.18 13.24 9.58
CA GLY A 644 18.47 13.83 9.27
C GLY A 644 18.40 15.00 8.29
N LEU A 645 17.62 14.85 7.21
CA LEU A 645 17.43 15.91 6.20
C LEU A 645 16.75 17.15 6.80
N HIS A 646 15.74 16.97 7.65
CA HIS A 646 15.11 18.08 8.37
C HIS A 646 16.06 18.76 9.36
N GLN A 647 16.91 17.99 10.05
CA GLN A 647 17.93 18.56 10.91
C GLN A 647 18.96 19.39 10.11
N GLN A 648 19.35 18.93 8.91
CA GLN A 648 20.20 19.69 8.00
C GLN A 648 19.53 21.01 7.59
N LYS A 649 18.24 20.99 7.22
CA LYS A 649 17.47 22.21 6.90
C LYS A 649 17.33 23.14 8.10
N ALA A 650 17.20 22.61 9.31
CA ALA A 650 17.15 23.39 10.54
C ALA A 650 18.47 24.12 10.82
N GLN A 651 19.62 23.48 10.54
CA GLN A 651 20.94 24.12 10.66
C GLN A 651 21.12 25.29 9.70
N GLN A 652 20.45 25.24 8.54
CA GLN A 652 20.45 26.29 7.51
C GLN A 652 19.36 27.35 7.70
N SER A 653 18.50 27.22 8.72
CA SER A 653 17.34 28.08 8.96
C SER A 653 17.45 28.88 10.27
N THR A 654 16.62 29.91 10.43
CA THR A 654 16.54 30.73 11.65
C THR A 654 15.10 30.92 12.13
N GLY A 655 14.91 31.31 13.40
CA GLY A 655 13.61 31.65 13.97
C GLY A 655 12.58 30.51 13.91
N ALA A 656 11.34 30.84 13.55
CA ALA A 656 10.23 29.90 13.48
C ALA A 656 10.48 28.74 12.49
N LYS A 657 11.14 29.01 11.35
CA LYS A 657 11.46 27.97 10.37
C LYS A 657 12.42 26.93 10.94
N LYS A 658 13.45 27.36 11.68
CA LYS A 658 14.34 26.42 12.39
C LYS A 658 13.59 25.55 13.39
N GLN A 659 12.65 26.12 14.14
CA GLN A 659 11.82 25.37 15.09
C GLN A 659 10.93 24.33 14.40
N GLN A 660 10.33 24.69 13.26
CA GLN A 660 9.53 23.78 12.44
C GLN A 660 10.35 22.61 11.92
N GLU A 661 11.52 22.86 11.33
CA GLU A 661 12.41 21.82 10.82
C GLU A 661 12.93 20.91 11.94
N MET A 662 13.24 21.44 13.13
CA MET A 662 13.62 20.62 14.28
C MET A 662 12.45 19.76 14.81
N ALA A 663 11.22 20.30 14.82
CA ALA A 663 10.04 19.54 15.22
C ALA A 663 9.75 18.40 14.23
N ALA A 664 9.87 18.66 12.92
CA ALA A 664 9.77 17.64 11.88
C ALA A 664 10.87 16.58 12.05
N SER A 665 12.12 16.97 12.31
CA SER A 665 13.22 16.03 12.57
C SER A 665 12.90 15.09 13.74
N ASN A 666 12.46 15.65 14.87
CA ASN A 666 12.16 14.86 16.07
C ASN A 666 10.99 13.88 15.84
N GLY A 667 9.93 14.31 15.15
CA GLY A 667 8.81 13.43 14.83
C GLY A 667 9.24 12.17 14.08
N TYR A 668 10.21 12.27 13.15
CA TYR A 668 10.50 11.17 12.20
C TYR A 668 11.36 10.18 12.96
N MET A 669 12.22 10.70 13.83
CA MET A 669 12.95 9.87 14.77
C MET A 669 12.03 9.13 15.73
N ASP A 670 10.91 9.72 16.15
CA ASP A 670 9.94 9.06 17.03
C ASP A 670 9.10 8.02 16.26
N ASP A 671 8.69 8.31 15.03
CA ASP A 671 8.04 7.34 14.13
C ASP A 671 8.95 6.15 13.82
N ALA A 672 10.25 6.41 13.58
CA ALA A 672 11.23 5.35 13.34
C ALA A 672 11.36 4.40 14.54
N LYS A 673 11.41 4.96 15.76
CA LYS A 673 11.48 4.17 17.01
C LYS A 673 10.21 3.37 17.23
N GLU A 674 9.06 3.95 16.91
CA GLU A 674 7.77 3.30 17.04
C GLU A 674 7.61 2.16 16.03
N THR A 675 8.01 2.39 14.77
CA THR A 675 7.93 1.43 13.68
C THR A 675 8.89 0.25 13.88
N SER A 676 10.09 0.50 14.42
CA SER A 676 11.05 -0.54 14.79
C SER A 676 11.48 -0.47 16.27
N PRO A 677 10.63 -0.96 17.19
CA PRO A 677 10.88 -0.84 18.62
C PRO A 677 11.94 -1.82 19.13
N LYS A 678 12.20 -2.92 18.38
CA LYS A 678 13.28 -3.88 18.68
C LYS A 678 14.67 -3.43 18.20
N GLY A 679 14.77 -2.29 17.52
CA GLY A 679 16.04 -1.56 17.38
C GLY A 679 16.14 -0.67 16.15
N LEU A 680 16.17 0.64 16.38
CA LEU A 680 16.67 1.67 15.44
C LEU A 680 18.05 1.28 14.83
N GLU A 681 18.79 0.42 15.51
CA GLU A 681 20.05 -0.14 15.03
C GLU A 681 19.95 -0.76 13.64
N LYS A 682 18.88 -1.51 13.33
CA LYS A 682 18.76 -2.18 12.02
C LYS A 682 18.55 -1.16 10.91
N ALA A 683 17.59 -0.24 11.10
CA ALA A 683 17.36 0.88 10.20
C ALA A 683 18.65 1.69 9.94
N ILE A 684 19.42 1.99 10.99
CA ILE A 684 20.67 2.73 10.86
C ILE A 684 21.76 1.90 10.16
N LYS A 685 21.85 0.60 10.43
CA LYS A 685 22.76 -0.32 9.72
C LYS A 685 22.42 -0.36 8.23
N MET A 686 21.14 -0.43 7.87
CA MET A 686 20.67 -0.38 6.47
C MET A 686 21.14 0.90 5.78
N LEU A 687 20.90 2.08 6.37
CA LEU A 687 21.37 3.36 5.82
C LEU A 687 22.89 3.42 5.66
N GLY A 688 23.63 2.83 6.60
CA GLY A 688 25.08 2.65 6.50
C GLY A 688 25.49 1.79 5.31
N MET A 689 24.81 0.66 5.07
CA MET A 689 25.06 -0.24 3.93
C MET A 689 24.69 0.40 2.58
N ILE A 690 23.63 1.22 2.54
CA ILE A 690 23.20 1.96 1.34
C ILE A 690 24.23 3.05 0.94
N GLY A 691 25.10 3.47 1.87
CA GLY A 691 26.13 4.48 1.64
C GLY A 691 25.78 5.88 2.16
N LEU A 692 24.73 6.01 2.98
CA LEU A 692 24.30 7.28 3.58
C LEU A 692 25.00 7.59 4.91
N GLY A 693 25.82 6.68 5.44
CA GLY A 693 26.45 6.81 6.76
C GLY A 693 27.22 8.13 6.97
N SER A 694 28.05 8.56 6.02
CA SER A 694 28.79 9.82 6.14
C SER A 694 27.90 11.07 6.14
N ARG A 695 26.75 10.99 5.45
CA ARG A 695 25.77 12.09 5.32
C ARG A 695 24.91 12.23 6.56
N LEU A 696 24.72 11.12 7.29
CA LEU A 696 23.88 11.06 8.48
C LEU A 696 24.67 11.11 9.80
N THR A 697 26.01 11.15 9.75
CA THR A 697 26.86 11.04 10.95
C THR A 697 26.58 12.10 12.01
N ASP A 698 26.40 13.35 11.59
CA ASP A 698 26.21 14.48 12.49
C ASP A 698 24.78 14.59 13.04
N VAL A 699 23.83 13.94 12.37
CA VAL A 699 22.38 14.03 12.66
C VAL A 699 21.85 12.85 13.47
N ILE A 700 22.48 11.68 13.38
CA ILE A 700 22.08 10.51 14.16
C ILE A 700 22.61 10.60 15.61
N PRO A 701 21.83 10.17 16.62
CA PRO A 701 22.26 10.15 18.02
C PRO A 701 23.58 9.42 18.22
N ALA A 702 24.44 9.96 19.09
CA ALA A 702 25.82 9.51 19.26
C ALA A 702 25.95 7.99 19.50
N GLN A 703 25.00 7.40 20.23
CA GLN A 703 24.97 5.97 20.55
C GLN A 703 24.86 5.06 19.32
N TYR A 704 24.34 5.56 18.19
CA TYR A 704 24.18 4.76 16.96
C TYR A 704 25.22 5.07 15.88
N ARG A 705 26.09 6.07 16.09
CA ARG A 705 27.06 6.48 15.06
C ARG A 705 28.03 5.38 14.64
N GLN A 706 28.35 4.47 15.56
CA GLN A 706 29.22 3.32 15.28
C GLN A 706 28.59 2.34 14.27
N LEU A 707 27.26 2.34 14.13
CA LEU A 707 26.52 1.44 13.23
C LEU A 707 26.49 1.93 11.78
N MET A 708 26.77 3.21 11.53
CA MET A 708 26.76 3.80 10.19
C MET A 708 27.94 3.38 9.31
N ASN A 709 28.98 2.78 9.90
CA ASN A 709 30.14 2.30 9.14
C ASN A 709 30.39 0.80 9.40
N PRO A 710 29.47 -0.09 8.99
CA PRO A 710 29.50 -1.51 9.34
C PRO A 710 30.75 -2.22 8.81
N LYS A 711 31.30 -1.80 7.65
CA LYS A 711 32.56 -2.33 7.12
C LYS A 711 33.75 -2.00 8.03
N GLN A 712 33.79 -0.79 8.58
CA GLN A 712 34.82 -0.37 9.54
C GLN A 712 34.61 -1.04 10.91
N ALA A 713 33.36 -1.20 11.35
CA ALA A 713 33.02 -1.90 12.60
C ALA A 713 33.38 -3.40 12.54
N ALA A 714 33.12 -4.07 11.40
CA ALA A 714 33.54 -5.46 11.17
C ALA A 714 35.07 -5.58 11.13
N GLN A 715 35.76 -4.65 10.45
CA GLN A 715 37.23 -4.59 10.45
C GLN A 715 37.78 -4.40 11.86
N ASN A 716 37.15 -3.53 12.67
CA ASN A 716 37.54 -3.27 14.06
C ASN A 716 37.29 -4.48 14.96
N GLN A 717 36.18 -5.20 14.79
CA GLN A 717 35.92 -6.45 15.52
C GLN A 717 36.93 -7.55 15.17
N VAL A 718 37.27 -7.70 13.88
CA VAL A 718 38.32 -8.63 13.44
C VAL A 718 39.66 -8.23 14.06
N ASN A 719 40.01 -6.94 14.04
CA ASN A 719 41.22 -6.42 14.69
C ASN A 719 41.23 -6.69 16.20
N ASP A 720 40.10 -6.55 16.89
CA ASP A 720 39.99 -6.85 18.33
C ASP A 720 40.08 -8.33 18.66
N VAL A 721 39.55 -9.21 17.79
CA VAL A 721 39.72 -10.67 17.92
C VAL A 721 41.19 -11.03 17.69
N VAL A 722 41.82 -10.48 16.65
CA VAL A 722 43.24 -10.66 16.36
C VAL A 722 44.12 -10.14 17.50
N ASN A 723 43.81 -8.96 18.05
CA ASN A 723 44.54 -8.38 19.19
C ASN A 723 44.36 -9.21 20.46
N ARG A 724 43.16 -9.72 20.74
CA ARG A 724 42.93 -10.65 21.87
C ARG A 724 43.67 -11.97 21.69
N ALA A 725 43.68 -12.53 20.48
CA ALA A 725 44.44 -13.73 20.14
C ALA A 725 45.96 -13.51 20.31
N ASN A 726 46.48 -12.37 19.83
CA ASN A 726 47.89 -12.00 19.97
C ASN A 726 48.27 -11.75 21.44
N ASN A 727 47.42 -11.09 22.22
CA ASN A 727 47.65 -10.90 23.66
C ASN A 727 47.61 -12.20 24.44
N ALA A 728 46.72 -13.13 24.09
CA ALA A 728 46.68 -14.47 24.68
C ALA A 728 47.94 -15.28 24.33
N ALA A 729 48.41 -15.20 23.07
CA ALA A 729 49.64 -15.83 22.62
C ALA A 729 50.88 -15.26 23.32
N ASN A 730 50.97 -13.93 23.47
CA ASN A 730 52.07 -13.27 24.19
C ASN A 730 52.09 -13.59 25.69
N LYS A 731 50.92 -13.79 26.30
CA LYS A 731 50.82 -14.24 27.70
C LYS A 731 51.25 -15.70 27.87
N ALA A 732 51.03 -16.53 26.86
CA ALA A 732 51.50 -17.92 26.82
C ALA A 732 53.02 -18.03 26.58
N THR A 733 53.61 -17.16 25.76
CA THR A 733 55.06 -17.15 25.49
C THR A 733 55.85 -16.42 26.58
N GLY A 734 55.30 -15.37 27.19
CA GLY A 734 55.90 -14.67 28.32
C GLY A 734 56.05 -15.52 29.59
N GLY A 735 55.23 -16.58 29.74
CA GLY A 735 55.36 -17.58 30.81
C GLY A 735 56.51 -18.58 30.61
N LEU A 736 57.05 -18.70 29.39
CA LEU A 736 58.13 -19.65 29.07
C LEU A 736 59.53 -19.02 29.13
N SER A 737 59.63 -17.69 29.11
CA SER A 737 60.91 -16.97 29.27
C SER A 737 61.47 -16.99 30.70
N GLY A 738 60.68 -17.39 31.70
CA GLY A 738 61.08 -17.37 33.12
C GLY A 738 61.68 -18.67 33.67
N LYS A 739 61.79 -19.74 32.86
CA LYS A 739 62.14 -21.08 33.37
C LYS A 739 63.19 -21.87 32.57
N LEU A 740 64.02 -21.22 31.75
CA LEU A 740 65.17 -21.87 31.09
C LEU A 740 66.46 -21.04 31.25
N GLY A 741 66.83 -20.78 32.51
CA GLY A 741 68.17 -20.34 32.91
C GLY A 741 69.03 -21.55 33.31
N GLY A 742 69.36 -22.42 32.36
CA GLY A 742 70.20 -23.59 32.58
C GLY A 742 71.36 -23.61 31.59
N LYS A 743 72.59 -23.47 32.11
CA LYS A 743 73.86 -23.52 31.38
C LYS A 743 73.94 -24.73 30.45
N PHE A 744 74.22 -24.50 29.17
CA PHE A 744 74.80 -25.51 28.27
C PHE A 744 76.21 -25.07 27.84
N PRO A 745 77.19 -26.00 27.77
CA PRO A 745 78.57 -25.67 27.41
C PRO A 745 78.73 -25.50 25.90
N ASN A 746 79.60 -24.55 25.54
CA ASN A 746 80.00 -24.19 24.18
C ASN A 746 80.88 -25.28 23.54
N PRO A 747 80.50 -25.89 22.39
CA PRO A 747 81.35 -26.83 21.68
C PRO A 747 81.81 -26.26 20.33
N PHE A 748 82.29 -25.01 20.27
CA PHE A 748 83.09 -24.56 19.13
C PHE A 748 84.20 -23.63 19.62
N GLY A 749 85.43 -24.18 19.63
CA GLY A 749 86.65 -23.39 19.72
C GLY A 749 87.02 -22.86 18.34
N HIS A 750 87.29 -21.57 18.28
CA HIS A 750 88.52 -20.98 17.77
C HIS A 750 88.67 -19.57 18.35
#